data_AF-B9RGY1-F1
#
_entry.id   AF-B9RGY1-F1
#
_cell.length_a   1.000
_cell.length_b   1.000
_cell.length_c   1.000
_cell.angle_alpha   90.00
_cell.angle_beta   90.00
_cell.angle_gamma   90.00
#
_symmetry.space_group_name_H-M   'P 1'
#
loop_
_entity.id
_entity.type
_entity.pdbx_description
1 polymer ?
#
loop_
_entity_poly.entity_id
_entity_poly.type
_entity_poly.pdbx_seq_one_letter_code
_entity_poly.pdbx_strand_id
1 'polypeptide(L)'
;MEIKVLFFVFLYLGIAISWVDSKYIVYNTSQGIVPDKLNVHLVAHTHDDVGWLKTVDQYYVGSNNSIQGACVQNVLDSLIPALLADKNRKFIYVEQAFFQRWWRNQRETLQQVVKKLVSSGQLEFINGGMCMHDEAVVHYIDMIDQTTLGHRFIKNEFGVIPRIGWQIDPFGHSAVQAYLLGAEVGFDSLYFGRIDYQDRAKRKIQKSLEVVWQGSKSLGSSAQIFAGAFPQNYEPPPGGFYFEVNDPSPVVQDDINLFDYNVQERVDDFVAAALSQANITRTNHIMWTMGTDFKFQYAETWFRQMDKLIHYVNMDGRVNALYSTPSIYTDAKHATNESWPAKTGDFFPYADRANAYWTGYFTSRPALKRYVRMMSGYYLAARQLEFFKGRSNAGPNTDSLADAMAIAQHHDAVTGTEKQHVANDYAKRLSIGYTEAEKVVASSLACLAELTSQNGCQSPATKFQQCPLLNISYCPASEINESPGKKLIVVVYNSLGWPRNDVIRIPVMTDKVTVLDSAGKEIESQLLPLADAFVYLRNFYVHAYLGRPPMGTPKYQLAFAVSVPPFGFSTYTITGAKTTDASSIKSAIHTFQRNEQSTVEVGQGNLKLTFSADESKQTSYINSRSSVEESVEQSFSYYTAYNGTGNDKDPQVTRLYKGREHVEVEFIVGPIPIDDGTGKEVATQITTTLDTKKTFYVDSSGRDFIKKIRDYRTDWDLEVNQPAAGNYYPINLGIYTQDDKKEFSVLVDRPLGGSSLVDGQIELMLHRRLLLDDSRGVAEALNETVCVLDKCAGLTIQGKYYFRIDPVGEGAKWRRSFGQEIYSPLLLAFAEEDEDNWMKSHITTFSGIDPSYRLPDNVAVITLQELDDGKVLLRLAHLYEIGEDKDLSVMTSVELKKLFPGKKIGKVVETSLSANQERKEMEKKRLVWKVEGSAKQETVARGGPVDPAKLVVQLAPMEIRTFAIDFGHTSHHVFDV
;
A
#
# COMPACT_ATOMS: atom_id res chain seq x y z
N MET A 1 92.37 -27.41 -37.30
CA MET A 1 92.60 -28.43 -36.26
C MET A 1 91.63 -28.15 -35.13
N GLU A 2 90.87 -29.18 -34.80
CA GLU A 2 89.62 -29.22 -34.08
C GLU A 2 89.63 -28.60 -32.67
N ILE A 3 88.41 -28.39 -32.15
CA ILE A 3 88.06 -28.02 -30.77
C ILE A 3 88.11 -26.52 -30.44
N LYS A 4 87.35 -25.69 -31.19
CA LYS A 4 86.88 -24.36 -30.70
C LYS A 4 85.48 -23.95 -31.21
N VAL A 5 84.64 -24.89 -31.65
CA VAL A 5 83.30 -24.59 -32.22
C VAL A 5 82.13 -25.15 -31.38
N LEU A 6 82.38 -26.00 -30.37
CA LEU A 6 81.29 -26.60 -29.59
C LEU A 6 80.92 -25.89 -28.27
N PHE A 7 81.67 -24.85 -27.85
CA PHE A 7 81.40 -24.15 -26.58
C PHE A 7 80.62 -22.83 -26.73
N PHE A 8 80.39 -22.38 -27.97
CA PHE A 8 79.67 -21.12 -28.25
C PHE A 8 78.20 -21.31 -28.63
N VAL A 9 77.74 -22.55 -28.83
CA VAL A 9 76.32 -22.84 -29.16
C VAL A 9 75.48 -23.12 -27.91
N PHE A 10 76.09 -23.50 -26.78
CA PHE A 10 75.36 -23.72 -25.51
C PHE A 10 75.22 -22.49 -24.62
N LEU A 11 75.93 -21.39 -24.90
CA LEU A 11 75.80 -20.13 -24.14
C LEU A 11 74.73 -19.17 -24.71
N TYR A 12 74.22 -19.43 -25.93
CA TYR A 12 73.16 -18.63 -26.57
C TYR A 12 71.79 -19.31 -26.61
N LEU A 13 71.66 -20.54 -26.12
CA LEU A 13 70.40 -21.27 -25.96
C LEU A 13 69.93 -21.39 -24.50
N GLY A 14 70.62 -20.71 -23.58
CA GLY A 14 70.34 -20.74 -22.14
C GLY A 14 69.80 -19.44 -21.54
N ILE A 15 69.40 -18.46 -22.35
CA ILE A 15 68.75 -17.21 -21.89
C ILE A 15 67.54 -16.92 -22.78
N ALA A 16 66.59 -17.84 -22.75
CA ALA A 16 65.19 -17.57 -23.07
C ALA A 16 64.32 -18.20 -21.97
N ILE A 17 64.73 -18.04 -20.72
CA ILE A 17 63.77 -18.05 -19.62
C ILE A 17 63.17 -16.66 -19.66
N SER A 18 62.07 -16.52 -20.43
CA SER A 18 61.10 -15.47 -20.18
C SER A 18 60.72 -15.60 -18.71
N TRP A 19 61.30 -14.75 -17.88
CA TRP A 19 60.71 -14.38 -16.61
C TRP A 19 59.36 -13.77 -16.98
N VAL A 20 58.35 -14.61 -17.09
CA VAL A 20 56.96 -14.18 -17.05
C VAL A 20 56.73 -13.82 -15.60
N ASP A 21 57.15 -12.61 -15.23
CA ASP A 21 56.64 -11.98 -14.02
C ASP A 21 55.12 -11.97 -14.19
N SER A 22 54.42 -12.78 -13.39
CA SER A 22 52.98 -12.61 -13.19
C SER A 22 52.81 -11.23 -12.55
N LYS A 23 52.71 -10.20 -13.39
CA LYS A 23 52.43 -8.85 -12.96
C LYS A 23 50.95 -8.82 -12.57
N TYR A 24 50.70 -8.52 -11.30
CA TYR A 24 49.39 -8.10 -10.84
C TYR A 24 48.82 -7.02 -11.77
N ILE A 25 47.72 -7.31 -12.46
CA ILE A 25 47.03 -6.36 -13.34
C ILE A 25 46.20 -5.43 -12.45
N VAL A 26 46.54 -4.14 -12.48
CA VAL A 26 45.74 -3.09 -11.84
C VAL A 26 44.69 -2.62 -12.84
N TYR A 27 43.42 -2.96 -12.62
CA TYR A 27 42.31 -2.49 -13.46
C TYR A 27 42.04 -1.01 -13.21
N ASN A 28 41.90 -0.23 -14.29
CA ASN A 28 41.45 1.15 -14.19
C ASN A 28 39.93 1.22 -14.08
N THR A 29 39.43 1.26 -12.85
CA THR A 29 38.00 1.36 -12.50
C THR A 29 37.56 2.80 -12.22
N SER A 30 38.47 3.77 -12.32
CA SER A 30 38.24 5.17 -11.92
C SER A 30 37.53 6.03 -12.97
N GLN A 31 37.03 5.40 -14.04
CA GLN A 31 36.44 6.11 -15.17
C GLN A 31 35.20 6.90 -14.76
N GLY A 32 35.13 8.15 -15.20
CA GLY A 32 33.97 9.03 -15.08
C GLY A 32 33.25 9.24 -16.40
N ILE A 33 32.33 10.22 -16.44
CA ILE A 33 31.62 10.60 -17.67
C ILE A 33 32.57 11.25 -18.68
N VAL A 34 32.44 10.88 -19.95
CA VAL A 34 33.16 11.48 -21.09
C VAL A 34 32.14 12.15 -22.02
N PRO A 35 32.16 13.49 -22.21
CA PRO A 35 31.11 14.24 -22.91
C PRO A 35 30.80 13.76 -24.33
N ASP A 36 31.80 13.43 -25.13
CA ASP A 36 31.63 13.10 -26.56
C ASP A 36 31.54 11.58 -26.84
N LYS A 37 31.29 10.77 -25.81
CA LYS A 37 31.13 9.31 -25.94
C LYS A 37 29.76 8.86 -25.44
N LEU A 38 29.34 7.68 -25.89
CA LEU A 38 28.27 6.94 -25.21
C LEU A 38 28.76 6.50 -23.83
N ASN A 39 28.10 6.98 -22.78
CA ASN A 39 28.37 6.66 -21.38
C ASN A 39 27.41 5.57 -20.91
N VAL A 40 27.97 4.42 -20.55
CA VAL A 40 27.27 3.25 -20.03
C VAL A 40 27.43 3.22 -18.51
N HIS A 41 26.35 3.58 -17.83
CA HIS A 41 26.27 3.62 -16.38
C HIS A 41 25.97 2.21 -15.85
N LEU A 42 26.97 1.53 -15.31
CA LEU A 42 26.82 0.22 -14.69
C LEU A 42 26.32 0.40 -13.25
N VAL A 43 25.07 0.05 -13.00
CA VAL A 43 24.42 0.19 -11.70
C VAL A 43 24.25 -1.19 -11.06
N ALA A 44 25.13 -1.52 -10.12
CA ALA A 44 25.07 -2.78 -9.39
C ALA A 44 23.95 -2.77 -8.36
N HIS A 45 23.10 -3.80 -8.37
CA HIS A 45 21.98 -3.94 -7.43
C HIS A 45 21.63 -5.39 -7.14
N THR A 46 20.82 -5.60 -6.12
CA THR A 46 20.05 -6.82 -5.88
C THR A 46 18.58 -6.45 -5.77
N HIS A 47 17.70 -7.36 -6.18
CA HIS A 47 16.28 -7.24 -5.87
C HIS A 47 15.94 -8.24 -4.77
N ASP A 48 15.65 -7.74 -3.57
CA ASP A 48 15.43 -8.58 -2.39
C ASP A 48 13.94 -8.51 -1.99
N ASP A 49 13.14 -9.47 -2.46
CA ASP A 49 11.71 -9.52 -2.12
C ASP A 49 11.48 -9.67 -0.61
N VAL A 50 10.66 -8.79 -0.04
CA VAL A 50 10.31 -8.82 1.38
C VAL A 50 9.22 -9.87 1.63
N GLY A 51 9.53 -11.11 1.20
CA GLY A 51 8.66 -12.28 1.17
C GLY A 51 7.97 -12.49 -0.19
N TRP A 52 8.09 -13.70 -0.75
CA TRP A 52 7.48 -14.07 -2.03
C TRP A 52 7.38 -15.60 -2.16
N LEU A 53 8.48 -16.27 -2.54
CA LEU A 53 8.56 -17.74 -2.50
C LEU A 53 8.96 -18.24 -1.12
N LYS A 54 9.76 -17.46 -0.40
CA LYS A 54 10.09 -17.71 1.01
C LYS A 54 9.55 -16.57 1.87
N THR A 55 9.45 -16.80 3.17
CA THR A 55 9.13 -15.74 4.13
C THR A 55 10.27 -14.72 4.22
N VAL A 56 9.98 -13.53 4.73
CA VAL A 56 10.98 -12.47 4.96
C VAL A 56 12.20 -13.01 5.70
N ASP A 57 11.98 -13.69 6.83
CA ASP A 57 13.10 -14.15 7.66
C ASP A 57 13.85 -15.33 7.01
N GLN A 58 13.17 -16.18 6.22
CA GLN A 58 13.83 -17.25 5.46
C GLN A 58 14.74 -16.72 4.36
N TYR A 59 14.31 -15.68 3.63
CA TYR A 59 15.16 -14.97 2.67
C TYR A 59 16.33 -14.27 3.37
N TYR A 60 16.08 -13.65 4.52
CA TYR A 60 17.13 -12.99 5.28
C TYR A 60 18.26 -13.94 5.67
N VAL A 61 17.94 -15.05 6.36
CA VAL A 61 18.94 -16.00 6.88
C VAL A 61 19.40 -17.06 5.88
N GLY A 62 18.83 -17.09 4.67
CA GLY A 62 19.19 -18.08 3.65
C GLY A 62 18.74 -19.51 3.96
N SER A 63 17.63 -19.67 4.71
CA SER A 63 17.07 -20.99 4.97
C SER A 63 16.10 -21.42 3.87
N ASN A 64 15.80 -22.72 3.83
CA ASN A 64 14.87 -23.34 2.87
C ASN A 64 15.24 -23.10 1.38
N ASN A 65 16.53 -23.15 1.05
CA ASN A 65 17.04 -22.90 -0.31
C ASN A 65 16.63 -23.93 -1.37
N SER A 66 15.94 -25.01 -0.99
CA SER A 66 15.27 -25.90 -1.94
C SER A 66 14.08 -25.24 -2.63
N ILE A 67 13.50 -24.18 -2.06
CA ILE A 67 12.47 -23.35 -2.72
C ILE A 67 13.12 -22.39 -3.72
N GLN A 68 14.09 -21.60 -3.25
CA GLN A 68 14.86 -20.65 -4.04
C GLN A 68 16.19 -20.38 -3.35
N GLY A 69 17.30 -20.48 -4.08
CA GLY A 69 18.64 -20.18 -3.58
C GLY A 69 18.85 -18.69 -3.38
N ALA A 70 18.53 -18.20 -2.18
CA ALA A 70 18.50 -16.77 -1.87
C ALA A 70 18.84 -16.54 -0.39
N CYS A 71 19.80 -15.66 -0.11
CA CYS A 71 20.24 -15.29 1.24
C CYS A 71 20.67 -13.83 1.28
N VAL A 72 19.79 -12.95 1.79
CA VAL A 72 20.07 -11.50 1.84
C VAL A 72 21.23 -11.19 2.80
N GLN A 73 21.38 -11.96 3.88
CA GLN A 73 22.53 -11.82 4.77
C GLN A 73 23.86 -12.04 4.02
N ASN A 74 23.95 -13.04 3.15
CA ASN A 74 25.15 -13.28 2.33
C ASN A 74 25.39 -12.13 1.33
N VAL A 75 24.32 -11.56 0.76
CA VAL A 75 24.44 -10.40 -0.12
C VAL A 75 25.12 -9.25 0.61
N LEU A 76 24.58 -8.86 1.76
CA LEU A 76 25.14 -7.75 2.55
C LEU A 76 26.53 -8.07 3.10
N ASP A 77 26.77 -9.29 3.61
CA ASP A 77 28.05 -9.70 4.17
C ASP A 77 29.17 -9.76 3.13
N SER A 78 28.87 -10.14 1.88
CA SER A 78 29.86 -10.16 0.79
C SER A 78 30.03 -8.81 0.09
N LEU A 79 28.98 -7.98 0.08
CA LEU A 79 29.00 -6.64 -0.51
C LEU A 79 30.01 -5.72 0.16
N ILE A 80 30.01 -5.66 1.50
CA ILE A 80 30.88 -4.73 2.24
C ILE A 80 32.37 -4.92 1.93
N PRO A 81 32.96 -6.13 2.02
CA PRO A 81 34.36 -6.32 1.66
C PRO A 81 34.62 -6.07 0.16
N ALA A 82 33.68 -6.38 -0.73
CA ALA A 82 33.84 -6.10 -2.16
C ALA A 82 33.90 -4.58 -2.44
N LEU A 83 33.09 -3.76 -1.77
CA LEU A 83 33.17 -2.30 -1.88
C LEU A 83 34.45 -1.74 -1.24
N LEU A 84 34.96 -2.35 -0.17
CA LEU A 84 36.23 -1.94 0.44
C LEU A 84 37.46 -2.24 -0.42
N ALA A 85 37.39 -3.28 -1.26
CA ALA A 85 38.50 -3.68 -2.11
C ALA A 85 38.84 -2.64 -3.19
N ASP A 86 37.87 -1.84 -3.63
CA ASP A 86 38.08 -0.75 -4.56
C ASP A 86 37.10 0.42 -4.30
N LYS A 87 37.66 1.59 -4.03
CA LYS A 87 36.93 2.84 -3.74
C LYS A 87 36.02 3.31 -4.88
N ASN A 88 36.21 2.82 -6.11
CA ASN A 88 35.42 3.20 -7.28
C ASN A 88 34.17 2.35 -7.45
N ARG A 89 34.12 1.16 -6.84
CA ARG A 89 32.95 0.28 -6.89
C ARG A 89 31.76 0.95 -6.22
N LYS A 90 30.59 0.81 -6.84
CA LYS A 90 29.31 1.37 -6.38
C LYS A 90 28.24 0.30 -6.33
N PHE A 91 27.31 0.44 -5.38
CA PHE A 91 26.15 -0.43 -5.23
C PHE A 91 24.95 0.36 -4.71
N ILE A 92 23.75 0.03 -5.19
CA ILE A 92 22.50 0.56 -4.68
C ILE A 92 21.76 -0.47 -3.82
N TYR A 93 21.14 -0.02 -2.72
CA TYR A 93 20.32 -0.89 -1.86
C TYR A 93 18.96 -0.25 -1.59
N VAL A 94 17.90 -1.07 -1.55
CA VAL A 94 16.51 -0.61 -1.60
C VAL A 94 15.78 -0.93 -0.29
N GLU A 95 15.54 -2.19 0.02
CA GLU A 95 14.56 -2.64 1.02
C GLU A 95 15.06 -2.53 2.47
N GLN A 96 14.59 -1.51 3.19
CA GLN A 96 15.04 -1.29 4.57
C GLN A 96 14.60 -2.38 5.55
N ALA A 97 13.57 -3.18 5.23
CA ALA A 97 13.18 -4.33 6.05
C ALA A 97 14.34 -5.32 6.23
N PHE A 98 15.13 -5.57 5.18
CA PHE A 98 16.31 -6.44 5.26
C PHE A 98 17.53 -5.71 5.80
N PHE A 99 17.82 -4.51 5.30
CA PHE A 99 19.00 -3.76 5.74
C PHE A 99 18.96 -3.52 7.26
N GLN A 100 17.80 -3.17 7.83
CA GLN A 100 17.67 -2.97 9.27
C GLN A 100 17.82 -4.26 10.08
N ARG A 101 17.31 -5.40 9.57
CA ARG A 101 17.52 -6.72 10.19
C ARG A 101 19.02 -7.05 10.25
N TRP A 102 19.73 -6.81 9.16
CA TRP A 102 21.18 -6.95 9.09
C TRP A 102 21.91 -5.98 10.02
N TRP A 103 21.57 -4.70 9.97
CA TRP A 103 22.23 -3.61 10.68
C TRP A 103 22.29 -3.81 12.20
N ARG A 104 21.18 -4.26 12.79
CA ARG A 104 21.05 -4.48 14.24
C ARG A 104 22.01 -5.55 14.78
N ASN A 105 22.48 -6.45 13.92
CA ASN A 105 23.39 -7.53 14.29
C ASN A 105 24.87 -7.22 14.00
N GLN A 106 25.17 -6.05 13.43
CA GLN A 106 26.55 -5.68 13.08
C GLN A 106 27.31 -5.08 14.25
N ARG A 107 28.60 -5.41 14.34
CA ARG A 107 29.53 -4.79 15.29
C ARG A 107 29.71 -3.31 14.96
N GLU A 108 29.90 -2.47 15.97
CA GLU A 108 30.13 -1.02 15.81
C GLU A 108 31.22 -0.70 14.78
N THR A 109 32.32 -1.47 14.75
CA THR A 109 33.40 -1.29 13.77
C THR A 109 32.93 -1.46 12.33
N LEU A 110 32.07 -2.44 12.07
CA LEU A 110 31.51 -2.67 10.74
C LEU A 110 30.43 -1.63 10.41
N GLN A 111 29.63 -1.22 11.40
CA GLN A 111 28.69 -0.10 11.24
C GLN A 111 29.42 1.19 10.81
N GLN A 112 30.57 1.51 11.41
CA GLN A 112 31.38 2.67 11.00
C GLN A 112 31.92 2.53 9.57
N VAL A 113 32.35 1.33 9.16
CA VAL A 113 32.75 1.04 7.78
C VAL A 113 31.61 1.31 6.80
N VAL A 114 30.41 0.82 7.09
CA VAL A 114 29.24 1.04 6.23
C VAL A 114 28.88 2.52 6.18
N LYS A 115 28.88 3.24 7.31
CA LYS A 115 28.67 4.70 7.35
C LYS A 115 29.68 5.42 6.44
N LYS A 116 30.94 4.98 6.41
CA LYS A 116 31.95 5.50 5.47
C LYS A 116 31.62 5.20 4.01
N LEU A 117 31.22 3.97 3.68
CA LEU A 117 30.81 3.59 2.32
C LEU A 117 29.60 4.41 1.83
N VAL A 118 28.64 4.67 2.72
CA VAL A 118 27.49 5.53 2.41
C VAL A 118 27.92 6.99 2.21
N SER A 119 28.71 7.54 3.14
CA SER A 119 29.18 8.93 3.05
C SER A 119 30.07 9.22 1.82
N SER A 120 30.77 8.21 1.31
CA SER A 120 31.60 8.30 0.10
C SER A 120 30.82 8.06 -1.19
N GLY A 121 29.55 7.65 -1.11
CA GLY A 121 28.72 7.32 -2.27
C GLY A 121 29.11 6.01 -2.97
N GLN A 122 29.80 5.10 -2.28
CA GLN A 122 30.01 3.73 -2.75
C GLN A 122 28.77 2.85 -2.51
N LEU A 123 28.07 3.07 -1.40
CA LEU A 123 26.77 2.48 -1.12
C LEU A 123 25.70 3.58 -1.12
N GLU A 124 24.73 3.48 -2.00
CA GLU A 124 23.64 4.45 -2.07
C GLU A 124 22.30 3.80 -1.74
N PHE A 125 21.55 4.38 -0.81
CA PHE A 125 20.17 3.99 -0.56
C PHE A 125 19.25 4.71 -1.54
N ILE A 126 18.48 3.94 -2.31
CA ILE A 126 17.45 4.43 -3.23
C ILE A 126 16.11 3.79 -2.90
N ASN A 127 15.00 4.40 -3.29
CA ASN A 127 13.67 4.16 -2.76
C ASN A 127 13.64 4.35 -1.23
N GLY A 128 14.27 3.47 -0.45
CA GLY A 128 14.55 3.65 0.97
C GLY A 128 13.34 3.43 1.88
N GLY A 129 12.21 2.97 1.34
CA GLY A 129 11.12 2.42 2.15
C GLY A 129 11.49 1.10 2.81
N MET A 130 10.63 0.63 3.71
CA MET A 130 10.76 -0.71 4.30
C MET A 130 10.70 -1.81 3.24
N CYS A 131 9.89 -1.62 2.19
CA CYS A 131 9.81 -2.49 1.03
C CYS A 131 9.69 -1.67 -0.26
N MET A 132 9.88 -2.36 -1.38
CA MET A 132 9.35 -1.90 -2.67
C MET A 132 7.86 -2.27 -2.72
N HIS A 133 6.99 -1.31 -2.44
CA HIS A 133 5.56 -1.57 -2.33
C HIS A 133 4.90 -1.78 -3.71
N ASP A 134 3.83 -2.56 -3.76
CA ASP A 134 2.93 -2.55 -4.94
C ASP A 134 2.31 -1.17 -5.12
N GLU A 135 1.81 -0.88 -6.32
CA GLU A 135 1.20 0.39 -6.68
C GLU A 135 -0.30 0.27 -7.01
N ALA A 136 -0.82 -0.96 -7.17
CA ALA A 136 -2.21 -1.19 -7.54
C ALA A 136 -3.13 -1.33 -6.32
N VAL A 137 -2.85 -2.25 -5.40
CA VAL A 137 -3.72 -2.65 -4.28
C VAL A 137 -3.19 -2.19 -2.92
N VAL A 138 -2.48 -1.06 -2.92
CA VAL A 138 -2.03 -0.34 -1.72
C VAL A 138 -2.84 0.95 -1.54
N HIS A 139 -3.00 1.37 -0.28
CA HIS A 139 -3.55 2.67 0.03
C HIS A 139 -2.43 3.69 0.28
N TYR A 140 -2.62 4.94 -0.18
CA TYR A 140 -1.59 5.98 -0.10
C TYR A 140 -1.07 6.25 1.31
N ILE A 141 -1.89 6.06 2.36
CA ILE A 141 -1.47 6.20 3.76
C ILE A 141 -0.42 5.15 4.12
N ASP A 142 -0.62 3.89 3.71
CA ASP A 142 0.32 2.81 4.00
C ASP A 142 1.61 2.95 3.18
N MET A 143 1.50 3.41 1.93
CA MET A 143 2.67 3.76 1.10
C MET A 143 3.53 4.84 1.78
N ILE A 144 2.90 5.88 2.35
CA ILE A 144 3.57 6.94 3.11
C ILE A 144 4.20 6.38 4.38
N ASP A 145 3.45 5.60 5.16
CA ASP A 145 3.91 5.10 6.46
C ASP A 145 5.13 4.18 6.32
N GLN A 146 5.11 3.22 5.38
CA GLN A 146 6.25 2.32 5.15
C GLN A 146 7.48 3.08 4.64
N THR A 147 7.27 4.09 3.77
CA THR A 147 8.36 4.93 3.25
C THR A 147 8.97 5.78 4.36
N THR A 148 8.12 6.36 5.22
CA THR A 148 8.54 7.18 6.36
C THR A 148 9.39 6.38 7.35
N LEU A 149 9.01 5.13 7.63
CA LEU A 149 9.73 4.27 8.55
C LEU A 149 11.16 3.99 8.06
N GLY A 150 11.31 3.63 6.78
CA GLY A 150 12.63 3.41 6.16
C GLY A 150 13.46 4.69 6.04
N HIS A 151 12.87 5.79 5.56
CA HIS A 151 13.55 7.08 5.42
C HIS A 151 14.03 7.65 6.75
N ARG A 152 13.25 7.52 7.82
CA ARG A 152 13.63 7.98 9.16
C ARG A 152 14.85 7.20 9.67
N PHE A 153 14.88 5.88 9.47
CA PHE A 153 16.04 5.07 9.82
C PHE A 153 17.29 5.53 9.03
N ILE A 154 17.17 5.66 7.71
CA ILE A 154 18.28 6.10 6.84
C ILE A 154 18.80 7.47 7.31
N LYS A 155 17.90 8.41 7.59
CA LYS A 155 18.26 9.76 8.02
C LYS A 155 18.97 9.75 9.38
N ASN A 156 18.47 8.97 10.33
CA ASN A 156 19.02 8.92 11.69
C ASN A 156 20.38 8.23 11.73
N GLU A 157 20.56 7.12 11.01
CA GLU A 157 21.80 6.34 11.06
C GLU A 157 22.91 6.88 10.17
N PHE A 158 22.55 7.41 8.99
CA PHE A 158 23.51 7.76 7.94
C PHE A 158 23.50 9.24 7.58
N GLY A 159 22.51 10.02 8.02
CA GLY A 159 22.40 11.44 7.70
C GLY A 159 21.99 11.75 6.25
N VAL A 160 21.78 10.73 5.41
CA VAL A 160 21.48 10.84 3.98
C VAL A 160 19.98 10.85 3.69
N ILE A 161 19.62 11.30 2.49
CA ILE A 161 18.24 11.37 2.00
C ILE A 161 18.21 10.72 0.61
N PRO A 162 17.44 9.63 0.41
CA PRO A 162 17.28 9.02 -0.91
C PRO A 162 16.70 10.02 -1.92
N ARG A 163 17.28 10.08 -3.13
CA ARG A 163 16.88 10.99 -4.21
C ARG A 163 16.11 10.31 -5.34
N ILE A 164 16.11 8.98 -5.39
CA ILE A 164 15.64 8.23 -6.56
C ILE A 164 14.63 7.19 -6.12
N GLY A 165 13.47 7.18 -6.75
CA GLY A 165 12.51 6.10 -6.64
C GLY A 165 12.94 4.90 -7.48
N TRP A 166 12.80 3.71 -6.92
CA TRP A 166 13.17 2.45 -7.56
C TRP A 166 12.03 1.45 -7.41
N GLN A 167 11.21 1.34 -8.46
CA GLN A 167 10.00 0.51 -8.51
C GLN A 167 10.12 -0.47 -9.67
N ILE A 168 11.14 -1.32 -9.61
CA ILE A 168 11.51 -2.15 -10.76
C ILE A 168 10.52 -3.30 -10.99
N ASP A 169 9.86 -3.76 -9.92
CA ASP A 169 9.05 -4.97 -9.94
C ASP A 169 7.54 -4.85 -9.69
N PRO A 170 6.95 -3.74 -9.21
CA PRO A 170 5.50 -3.59 -9.17
C PRO A 170 4.85 -3.78 -10.55
N PHE A 171 3.68 -4.43 -10.58
CA PHE A 171 3.05 -4.94 -11.81
C PHE A 171 2.20 -3.88 -12.53
N GLY A 172 2.86 -2.80 -12.95
CA GLY A 172 2.24 -1.56 -13.43
C GLY A 172 2.40 -0.44 -12.40
N HIS A 173 2.23 0.81 -12.84
CA HIS A 173 2.61 1.97 -12.03
C HIS A 173 1.50 3.01 -11.91
N SER A 174 1.28 3.49 -10.68
CA SER A 174 0.16 4.38 -10.32
C SER A 174 0.50 5.86 -10.52
N ALA A 175 -0.53 6.67 -10.78
CA ALA A 175 -0.35 8.12 -10.82
C ALA A 175 0.14 8.67 -9.46
N VAL A 176 -0.38 8.11 -8.35
CA VAL A 176 0.03 8.45 -6.98
C VAL A 176 1.51 8.17 -6.73
N GLN A 177 2.08 7.10 -7.27
CA GLN A 177 3.52 6.84 -7.16
C GLN A 177 4.34 7.97 -7.76
N ALA A 178 3.95 8.49 -8.91
CA ALA A 178 4.70 9.55 -9.60
C ALA A 178 4.73 10.85 -8.79
N TYR A 179 3.54 11.37 -8.46
CA TYR A 179 3.45 12.70 -7.87
C TYR A 179 3.64 12.66 -6.35
N LEU A 180 3.12 11.65 -5.65
CA LEU A 180 3.09 11.62 -4.19
C LEU A 180 4.32 10.90 -3.63
N LEU A 181 4.50 9.62 -3.96
CA LEU A 181 5.62 8.80 -3.49
C LEU A 181 6.89 8.94 -4.34
N GLY A 182 6.87 9.87 -5.30
CA GLY A 182 8.01 10.33 -6.08
C GLY A 182 8.31 11.79 -5.76
N ALA A 183 7.59 12.72 -6.40
CA ALA A 183 7.91 14.14 -6.29
C ALA A 183 7.77 14.70 -4.85
N GLU A 184 6.68 14.39 -4.14
CA GLU A 184 6.39 14.98 -2.81
C GLU A 184 7.18 14.33 -1.65
N VAL A 185 7.73 13.11 -1.82
CA VAL A 185 8.73 12.56 -0.88
C VAL A 185 10.11 13.20 -1.07
N GLY A 186 10.35 13.80 -2.23
CA GLY A 186 11.58 14.53 -2.56
C GLY A 186 12.48 13.82 -3.56
N PHE A 187 11.97 12.89 -4.36
CA PHE A 187 12.76 12.27 -5.42
C PHE A 187 12.89 13.18 -6.64
N ASP A 188 14.05 13.10 -7.28
CA ASP A 188 14.36 13.77 -8.54
C ASP A 188 13.95 12.92 -9.74
N SER A 189 13.96 11.59 -9.58
CA SER A 189 13.54 10.64 -10.61
C SER A 189 12.97 9.34 -10.04
N LEU A 190 12.27 8.61 -10.90
CA LEU A 190 11.64 7.32 -10.62
C LEU A 190 11.96 6.35 -11.77
N TYR A 191 12.53 5.19 -11.45
CA TYR A 191 12.83 4.16 -12.45
C TYR A 191 12.06 2.87 -12.18
N PHE A 192 11.60 2.22 -13.25
CA PHE A 192 10.75 1.04 -13.15
C PHE A 192 10.86 0.08 -14.35
N GLY A 193 10.51 -1.18 -14.11
CA GLY A 193 10.65 -2.26 -15.10
C GLY A 193 9.39 -2.53 -15.91
N ARG A 194 8.19 -2.49 -15.32
CA ARG A 194 6.99 -3.16 -15.85
C ARG A 194 5.92 -2.20 -16.42
N ILE A 195 6.02 -1.91 -17.71
CA ILE A 195 4.96 -1.28 -18.52
C ILE A 195 4.43 -2.24 -19.60
N ASP A 196 3.21 -1.98 -20.07
CA ASP A 196 2.55 -2.75 -21.12
C ASP A 196 3.45 -2.98 -22.35
N TYR A 197 3.41 -4.19 -22.91
CA TYR A 197 4.30 -4.58 -24.00
C TYR A 197 4.09 -3.77 -25.29
N GLN A 198 2.86 -3.36 -25.61
CA GLN A 198 2.55 -2.51 -26.77
C GLN A 198 3.03 -1.08 -26.52
N ASP A 199 2.79 -0.54 -25.31
CA ASP A 199 3.32 0.77 -24.91
C ASP A 199 4.84 0.80 -25.00
N ARG A 200 5.51 -0.23 -24.47
CA ARG A 200 6.97 -0.36 -24.53
C ARG A 200 7.50 -0.38 -25.95
N ALA A 201 6.85 -1.12 -26.86
CA ALA A 201 7.24 -1.18 -28.26
C ALA A 201 7.17 0.21 -28.92
N LYS A 202 6.08 0.95 -28.70
CA LYS A 202 5.94 2.33 -29.19
C LYS A 202 7.00 3.26 -28.59
N ARG A 203 7.22 3.19 -27.27
CA ARG A 203 8.19 4.04 -26.56
C ARG A 203 9.63 3.81 -27.00
N LYS A 204 10.02 2.58 -27.35
CA LYS A 204 11.33 2.28 -27.94
C LYS A 204 11.53 3.00 -29.27
N ILE A 205 10.53 2.92 -30.15
CA ILE A 205 10.57 3.55 -31.48
C ILE A 205 10.65 5.08 -31.35
N GLN A 206 9.88 5.65 -30.43
CA GLN A 206 9.77 7.09 -30.23
C GLN A 206 10.82 7.69 -29.28
N LYS A 207 11.70 6.85 -28.70
CA LYS A 207 12.64 7.23 -27.64
C LYS A 207 11.94 7.96 -26.48
N SER A 208 10.80 7.44 -26.04
CA SER A 208 9.94 7.98 -24.98
C SER A 208 9.75 7.00 -23.81
N LEU A 209 10.75 6.14 -23.59
CA LEU A 209 10.88 5.33 -22.36
C LEU A 209 11.19 6.22 -21.14
N GLU A 210 11.83 7.35 -21.37
CA GLU A 210 12.13 8.38 -20.37
C GLU A 210 11.25 9.61 -20.63
N VAL A 211 10.52 10.04 -19.61
CA VAL A 211 9.48 11.09 -19.69
C VAL A 211 9.49 11.98 -18.45
N VAL A 212 8.85 13.14 -18.54
CA VAL A 212 8.46 13.92 -17.36
C VAL A 212 7.00 13.61 -17.04
N TRP A 213 6.79 12.92 -15.92
CA TRP A 213 5.49 12.40 -15.52
C TRP A 213 4.78 13.37 -14.58
N GLN A 214 3.64 13.91 -15.04
CA GLN A 214 2.70 14.72 -14.29
C GLN A 214 1.51 13.84 -13.85
N GLY A 215 1.69 13.13 -12.73
CA GLY A 215 0.72 12.15 -12.23
C GLY A 215 -0.57 12.77 -11.66
N SER A 216 -0.50 13.98 -11.08
CA SER A 216 -1.69 14.65 -10.52
C SER A 216 -2.19 15.76 -11.43
N LYS A 217 -3.49 15.75 -11.75
CA LYS A 217 -4.17 16.85 -12.45
C LYS A 217 -4.18 18.13 -11.61
N SER A 218 -4.35 17.99 -10.29
CA SER A 218 -4.47 19.12 -9.37
C SER A 218 -3.12 19.79 -9.11
N LEU A 219 -2.04 19.00 -8.99
CA LEU A 219 -0.71 19.53 -8.68
C LEU A 219 0.14 19.80 -9.93
N GLY A 220 -0.18 19.16 -11.06
CA GLY A 220 0.45 19.37 -12.37
C GLY A 220 1.98 19.38 -12.31
N SER A 221 2.59 20.36 -12.98
CA SER A 221 4.06 20.49 -13.03
C SER A 221 4.74 20.76 -11.68
N SER A 222 4.00 21.18 -10.65
CA SER A 222 4.57 21.41 -9.32
C SER A 222 4.88 20.12 -8.54
N ALA A 223 4.36 18.97 -9.01
CA ALA A 223 4.63 17.63 -8.46
C ALA A 223 5.01 16.64 -9.59
N GLN A 224 5.69 17.13 -10.63
CA GLN A 224 6.18 16.27 -11.70
C GLN A 224 7.49 15.57 -11.32
N ILE A 225 7.76 14.42 -11.94
CA ILE A 225 8.98 13.64 -11.72
C ILE A 225 9.56 13.16 -13.05
N PHE A 226 10.88 13.07 -13.18
CA PHE A 226 11.50 12.37 -14.30
C PHE A 226 11.34 10.86 -14.12
N ALA A 227 10.72 10.20 -15.08
CA ALA A 227 10.35 8.81 -14.99
C ALA A 227 11.01 8.02 -16.13
N GLY A 228 11.65 6.90 -15.81
CA GLY A 228 12.31 6.03 -16.79
C GLY A 228 11.85 4.59 -16.70
N ALA A 229 11.17 4.13 -17.77
CA ALA A 229 10.87 2.71 -17.96
C ALA A 229 12.07 2.00 -18.59
N PHE A 230 12.49 0.87 -18.03
CA PHE A 230 13.60 0.11 -18.61
C PHE A 230 13.24 -0.47 -19.99
N PRO A 231 14.22 -0.70 -20.88
CA PRO A 231 13.94 -1.27 -22.21
C PRO A 231 13.29 -2.65 -22.20
N GLN A 232 13.49 -3.47 -21.18
CA GLN A 232 12.91 -4.82 -21.10
C GLN A 232 12.42 -5.11 -19.68
N ASN A 233 13.30 -5.64 -18.84
CA ASN A 233 13.09 -5.83 -17.42
C ASN A 233 14.23 -5.14 -16.64
N TYR A 234 14.43 -5.49 -15.38
CA TYR A 234 15.50 -4.98 -14.50
C TYR A 234 16.74 -5.87 -14.43
N GLU A 235 16.95 -6.72 -15.44
CA GLU A 235 18.12 -7.59 -15.56
C GLU A 235 19.29 -6.88 -16.27
N PRO A 236 20.52 -7.44 -16.23
CA PRO A 236 21.60 -6.99 -17.10
C PRO A 236 21.23 -7.17 -18.57
N PRO A 237 21.95 -6.50 -19.50
CA PRO A 237 21.70 -6.70 -20.92
C PRO A 237 21.76 -8.19 -21.32
N PRO A 238 20.89 -8.64 -22.24
CA PRO A 238 20.97 -9.99 -22.77
C PRO A 238 22.31 -10.20 -23.48
N GLY A 239 22.83 -11.43 -23.43
CA GLY A 239 24.14 -11.76 -24.05
C GLY A 239 25.27 -12.06 -23.05
N GLY A 240 24.94 -12.47 -21.81
CA GLY A 240 25.92 -13.06 -20.89
C GLY A 240 26.60 -12.06 -19.96
N PHE A 241 25.92 -10.98 -19.55
CA PHE A 241 26.41 -10.01 -18.56
C PHE A 241 25.93 -10.32 -17.13
N TYR A 242 25.71 -11.60 -16.85
CA TYR A 242 25.22 -12.07 -15.57
C TYR A 242 26.34 -12.80 -14.84
N PHE A 243 26.68 -12.39 -13.62
CA PHE A 243 27.94 -12.79 -13.00
C PHE A 243 27.75 -13.39 -11.60
N GLU A 244 26.63 -14.06 -11.36
CA GLU A 244 26.41 -14.81 -10.12
C GLU A 244 27.27 -16.08 -10.07
N VAL A 245 27.52 -16.58 -8.87
CA VAL A 245 28.24 -17.84 -8.66
C VAL A 245 27.55 -18.98 -9.42
N ASN A 246 28.35 -19.77 -10.14
CA ASN A 246 27.92 -20.93 -10.96
C ASN A 246 27.02 -20.60 -12.16
N ASP A 247 26.90 -19.33 -12.55
CA ASP A 247 26.20 -18.99 -13.80
C ASP A 247 27.04 -19.35 -15.04
N PRO A 248 26.43 -19.83 -16.14
CA PRO A 248 27.17 -20.19 -17.36
C PRO A 248 27.63 -18.99 -18.21
N SER A 249 27.27 -17.76 -17.83
CA SER A 249 27.66 -16.57 -18.60
C SER A 249 29.18 -16.44 -18.76
N PRO A 250 29.68 -16.07 -19.95
CA PRO A 250 31.10 -15.93 -20.20
C PRO A 250 31.72 -14.80 -19.38
N VAL A 251 32.77 -15.17 -18.63
CA VAL A 251 33.62 -14.24 -17.88
C VAL A 251 34.72 -13.66 -18.76
N VAL A 252 35.29 -12.53 -18.37
CA VAL A 252 36.50 -11.98 -18.98
C VAL A 252 37.72 -12.77 -18.49
N GLN A 253 38.26 -13.59 -19.38
CA GLN A 253 39.56 -14.24 -19.26
C GLN A 253 40.58 -13.32 -19.94
N ASP A 254 41.46 -12.74 -19.14
CA ASP A 254 42.48 -11.78 -19.58
C ASP A 254 43.90 -12.16 -19.13
N ASP A 255 44.08 -13.36 -18.57
CA ASP A 255 45.40 -13.88 -18.25
C ASP A 255 45.93 -14.62 -19.46
N ILE A 256 46.90 -14.01 -20.14
CA ILE A 256 47.58 -14.56 -21.31
C ILE A 256 48.25 -15.93 -21.06
N ASN A 257 48.41 -16.33 -19.80
CA ASN A 257 49.01 -17.62 -19.43
C ASN A 257 47.97 -18.74 -19.25
N LEU A 258 46.67 -18.44 -19.27
CA LEU A 258 45.63 -19.46 -19.31
C LEU A 258 45.03 -19.53 -20.72
N PHE A 259 44.40 -20.66 -21.03
CA PHE A 259 43.67 -20.83 -22.28
C PHE A 259 42.39 -19.98 -22.30
N ASP A 260 41.82 -19.86 -23.50
CA ASP A 260 40.53 -19.21 -23.75
C ASP A 260 40.51 -17.70 -23.42
N TYR A 261 41.62 -17.00 -23.70
CA TYR A 261 41.69 -15.53 -23.64
C TYR A 261 40.65 -14.89 -24.57
N ASN A 262 39.78 -14.04 -24.01
CA ASN A 262 38.57 -13.58 -24.70
C ASN A 262 38.27 -12.08 -24.55
N VAL A 263 39.24 -11.25 -24.13
CA VAL A 263 39.01 -9.81 -23.87
C VAL A 263 38.34 -9.09 -25.05
N GLN A 264 38.85 -9.28 -26.28
CA GLN A 264 38.30 -8.59 -27.46
C GLN A 264 36.84 -8.97 -27.71
N GLU A 265 36.51 -10.25 -27.63
CA GLU A 265 35.13 -10.76 -27.78
C GLU A 265 34.20 -10.12 -26.75
N ARG A 266 34.60 -10.10 -25.48
CA ARG A 266 33.78 -9.53 -24.40
C ARG A 266 33.61 -8.01 -24.51
N VAL A 267 34.62 -7.30 -25.03
CA VAL A 267 34.50 -5.87 -25.34
C VAL A 267 33.55 -5.65 -26.53
N ASP A 268 33.62 -6.47 -27.57
CA ASP A 268 32.73 -6.40 -28.73
C ASP A 268 31.27 -6.66 -28.34
N ASP A 269 31.02 -7.66 -27.49
CA ASP A 269 29.70 -7.94 -26.90
C ASP A 269 29.16 -6.74 -26.12
N PHE A 270 30.01 -6.11 -25.29
CA PHE A 270 29.63 -4.95 -24.50
C PHE A 270 29.24 -3.77 -25.39
N VAL A 271 30.07 -3.47 -26.39
CA VAL A 271 29.82 -2.38 -27.34
C VAL A 271 28.53 -2.62 -28.12
N ALA A 272 28.29 -3.86 -28.60
CA ALA A 272 27.09 -4.21 -29.34
C ALA A 272 25.82 -4.02 -28.49
N ALA A 273 25.82 -4.51 -27.24
CA ALA A 273 24.69 -4.33 -26.32
C ALA A 273 24.46 -2.84 -25.99
N ALA A 274 25.52 -2.06 -25.79
CA ALA A 274 25.44 -0.65 -25.45
C ALA A 274 24.84 0.17 -26.60
N LEU A 275 25.32 -0.05 -27.83
CA LEU A 275 24.79 0.64 -29.01
C LEU A 275 23.33 0.26 -29.28
N SER A 276 22.94 -1.00 -29.03
CA SER A 276 21.55 -1.44 -29.16
C SER A 276 20.61 -0.66 -28.22
N GLN A 277 20.99 -0.48 -26.95
CA GLN A 277 20.21 0.32 -26.01
C GLN A 277 20.26 1.83 -26.30
N ALA A 278 21.40 2.35 -26.75
CA ALA A 278 21.51 3.77 -27.13
C ALA A 278 20.57 4.13 -28.30
N ASN A 279 20.31 3.20 -29.21
CA ASN A 279 19.39 3.42 -30.33
C ASN A 279 17.94 3.69 -29.93
N ILE A 280 17.52 3.30 -28.73
CA ILE A 280 16.15 3.48 -28.19
C ILE A 280 16.09 4.47 -27.02
N THR A 281 17.21 5.11 -26.69
CA THR A 281 17.34 6.04 -25.56
C THR A 281 17.71 7.44 -26.06
N ARG A 282 17.27 8.50 -25.36
CA ARG A 282 17.71 9.88 -25.65
C ARG A 282 19.05 10.16 -24.95
N THR A 283 19.80 11.15 -25.44
CA THR A 283 21.16 11.51 -24.97
C THR A 283 22.21 10.43 -25.24
N ASN A 284 23.47 10.72 -24.88
CA ASN A 284 24.59 9.79 -24.88
C ASN A 284 24.80 9.07 -23.53
N HIS A 285 23.75 8.95 -22.71
CA HIS A 285 23.79 8.23 -21.44
C HIS A 285 22.77 7.08 -21.43
N ILE A 286 23.24 5.87 -21.11
CA ILE A 286 22.39 4.69 -20.88
C ILE A 286 22.70 4.08 -19.52
N MET A 287 21.71 3.45 -18.90
CA MET A 287 21.84 2.76 -17.63
C MET A 287 21.66 1.25 -17.81
N TRP A 288 22.59 0.47 -17.26
CA TRP A 288 22.52 -0.97 -17.15
C TRP A 288 22.28 -1.36 -15.70
N THR A 289 21.18 -2.09 -15.48
CA THR A 289 20.82 -2.72 -14.20
C THR A 289 21.64 -4.00 -14.04
N MET A 290 22.80 -3.88 -13.40
CA MET A 290 23.73 -4.99 -13.18
C MET A 290 23.32 -5.77 -11.94
N GLY A 291 22.23 -6.52 -12.03
CA GLY A 291 21.63 -7.27 -10.92
C GLY A 291 20.29 -7.87 -11.30
N THR A 292 19.72 -8.68 -10.40
CA THR A 292 18.33 -9.20 -10.45
C THR A 292 18.01 -9.84 -9.08
N ASP A 293 16.99 -10.69 -9.00
CA ASP A 293 16.47 -11.32 -7.78
C ASP A 293 17.57 -12.02 -6.94
N PHE A 294 17.81 -11.53 -5.73
CA PHE A 294 18.71 -12.10 -4.72
C PHE A 294 20.13 -12.41 -5.23
N LYS A 295 20.65 -11.56 -6.13
CA LYS A 295 22.03 -11.65 -6.65
C LYS A 295 23.02 -10.92 -5.76
N PHE A 296 24.30 -11.02 -6.11
CA PHE A 296 25.42 -10.57 -5.30
C PHE A 296 25.54 -11.34 -3.98
N GLN A 297 25.02 -12.58 -3.88
CA GLN A 297 25.26 -13.43 -2.70
C GLN A 297 26.75 -13.66 -2.47
N TYR A 298 27.54 -13.64 -3.54
CA TYR A 298 28.98 -13.40 -3.46
C TYR A 298 29.38 -12.24 -4.40
N ALA A 299 29.27 -11.01 -3.89
CA ALA A 299 29.42 -9.78 -4.66
C ALA A 299 30.71 -9.68 -5.51
N GLU A 300 31.81 -10.30 -5.07
CA GLU A 300 33.10 -10.22 -5.77
C GLU A 300 33.07 -10.84 -7.18
N THR A 301 32.20 -11.80 -7.47
CA THR A 301 32.10 -12.36 -8.84
C THR A 301 31.61 -11.31 -9.83
N TRP A 302 30.62 -10.51 -9.43
CA TRP A 302 30.10 -9.40 -10.22
C TRP A 302 31.12 -8.27 -10.35
N PHE A 303 31.66 -7.82 -9.22
CA PHE A 303 32.59 -6.69 -9.24
C PHE A 303 33.87 -7.00 -10.03
N ARG A 304 34.42 -8.21 -9.93
CA ARG A 304 35.58 -8.61 -10.73
C ARG A 304 35.34 -8.52 -12.24
N GLN A 305 34.15 -8.92 -12.71
CA GLN A 305 33.83 -8.82 -14.14
C GLN A 305 33.59 -7.37 -14.55
N MET A 306 32.88 -6.59 -13.73
CA MET A 306 32.66 -5.17 -13.99
C MET A 306 33.98 -4.37 -13.99
N ASP A 307 34.92 -4.65 -13.09
CA ASP A 307 36.24 -4.00 -13.06
C ASP A 307 36.99 -4.23 -14.39
N LYS A 308 37.01 -5.48 -14.86
CA LYS A 308 37.64 -5.86 -16.14
C LYS A 308 36.94 -5.22 -17.33
N LEU A 309 35.62 -5.26 -17.37
CA LEU A 309 34.84 -4.66 -18.46
C LEU A 309 35.06 -3.16 -18.51
N ILE A 310 34.97 -2.44 -17.38
CA ILE A 310 35.28 -1.01 -17.31
C ILE A 310 36.70 -0.76 -17.82
N HIS A 311 37.69 -1.54 -17.38
CA HIS A 311 39.07 -1.35 -17.81
C HIS A 311 39.26 -1.51 -19.32
N TYR A 312 38.86 -2.66 -19.89
CA TYR A 312 39.14 -2.99 -21.29
C TYR A 312 38.22 -2.26 -22.27
N VAL A 313 36.94 -2.01 -21.93
CA VAL A 313 36.03 -1.22 -22.78
C VAL A 313 36.52 0.22 -22.91
N ASN A 314 37.02 0.81 -21.82
CA ASN A 314 37.56 2.17 -21.87
C ASN A 314 38.93 2.25 -22.57
N MET A 315 39.73 1.17 -22.50
CA MET A 315 40.97 1.05 -23.25
C MET A 315 40.73 0.95 -24.76
N ASP A 316 39.72 0.17 -25.18
CA ASP A 316 39.23 0.12 -26.56
C ASP A 316 38.68 1.49 -27.01
N GLY A 317 37.86 2.10 -26.16
CA GLY A 317 37.44 3.48 -26.28
C GLY A 317 36.29 3.76 -27.26
N ARG A 318 35.69 2.75 -27.92
CA ARG A 318 34.48 2.95 -28.75
C ARG A 318 33.28 3.47 -27.95
N VAL A 319 33.16 3.03 -26.70
CA VAL A 319 32.19 3.54 -25.72
C VAL A 319 32.90 3.83 -24.39
N ASN A 320 32.22 4.45 -23.43
CA ASN A 320 32.74 4.73 -22.10
C ASN A 320 31.90 3.98 -21.05
N ALA A 321 32.51 3.15 -20.23
CA ALA A 321 31.85 2.41 -19.16
C ALA A 321 32.29 2.94 -17.79
N LEU A 322 31.37 3.06 -16.84
CA LEU A 322 31.68 3.53 -15.49
C LEU A 322 30.80 2.86 -14.44
N TYR A 323 31.34 2.71 -13.22
CA TYR A 323 30.51 2.49 -12.05
C TYR A 323 29.60 3.69 -11.82
N SER A 324 28.32 3.44 -11.62
CA SER A 324 27.32 4.49 -11.44
C SER A 324 26.28 4.10 -10.40
N THR A 325 25.47 5.09 -10.04
CA THR A 325 24.17 4.90 -9.39
C THR A 325 23.08 5.57 -10.24
N PRO A 326 21.79 5.31 -9.97
CA PRO A 326 20.70 6.01 -10.62
C PRO A 326 20.75 7.53 -10.40
N SER A 327 21.22 8.01 -9.24
CA SER A 327 21.42 9.44 -8.99
C SER A 327 22.42 10.06 -9.96
N ILE A 328 23.58 9.41 -10.15
CA ILE A 328 24.61 9.88 -11.10
C ILE A 328 24.05 9.88 -12.54
N TYR A 329 23.28 8.86 -12.91
CA TYR A 329 22.63 8.78 -14.21
C TYR A 329 21.59 9.88 -14.41
N THR A 330 20.73 10.13 -13.41
CA THR A 330 19.73 11.23 -13.44
C THR A 330 20.42 12.59 -13.55
N ASP A 331 21.47 12.85 -12.76
CA ASP A 331 22.21 14.11 -12.81
C ASP A 331 22.87 14.31 -14.20
N ALA A 332 23.40 13.24 -14.80
CA ALA A 332 23.96 13.28 -16.16
C ALA A 332 22.88 13.58 -17.22
N LYS A 333 21.71 12.94 -17.12
CA LYS A 333 20.55 13.22 -17.99
C LYS A 333 20.08 14.66 -17.86
N HIS A 334 19.98 15.17 -16.63
CA HIS A 334 19.59 16.54 -16.36
C HIS A 334 20.58 17.55 -16.97
N ALA A 335 21.88 17.28 -16.83
CA ALA A 335 22.96 18.15 -17.34
C ALA A 335 22.94 18.30 -18.87
N THR A 336 22.36 17.36 -19.62
CA THR A 336 22.20 17.50 -21.08
C THR A 336 21.26 18.63 -21.48
N ASN A 337 20.40 19.09 -20.56
CA ASN A 337 19.47 20.20 -20.77
C ASN A 337 18.48 19.98 -21.94
N GLU A 338 18.22 18.71 -22.27
CA GLU A 338 17.29 18.24 -23.28
C GLU A 338 15.83 18.48 -22.90
N SER A 339 14.94 18.50 -23.90
CA SER A 339 13.49 18.47 -23.68
C SER A 339 12.98 17.04 -23.68
N TRP A 340 12.06 16.73 -22.76
CA TRP A 340 11.56 15.38 -22.53
C TRP A 340 10.05 15.28 -22.81
N PRO A 341 9.55 14.13 -23.29
CA PRO A 341 8.12 13.93 -23.50
C PRO A 341 7.35 14.05 -22.18
N ALA A 342 6.14 14.60 -22.23
CA ALA A 342 5.24 14.59 -21.10
C ALA A 342 4.51 13.24 -20.98
N LYS A 343 4.20 12.84 -19.74
CA LYS A 343 3.31 11.71 -19.42
C LYS A 343 2.29 12.14 -18.38
N THR A 344 1.02 11.79 -18.57
CA THR A 344 -0.07 12.00 -17.60
C THR A 344 -0.80 10.69 -17.31
N GLY A 345 -1.62 10.63 -16.26
CA GLY A 345 -2.33 9.41 -15.88
C GLY A 345 -1.39 8.37 -15.27
N ASP A 346 -1.68 7.08 -15.50
CA ASP A 346 -0.97 5.93 -14.93
C ASP A 346 -0.44 4.96 -16.01
N PHE A 347 0.20 3.87 -15.59
CA PHE A 347 0.66 2.75 -16.43
C PHE A 347 -0.14 1.47 -16.16
N PHE A 348 -1.44 1.60 -15.85
CA PHE A 348 -2.35 0.46 -15.64
C PHE A 348 -3.35 0.28 -16.80
N PRO A 349 -3.80 -0.97 -17.04
CA PRO A 349 -3.26 -2.22 -16.51
C PRO A 349 -1.96 -2.64 -17.22
N TYR A 350 -1.14 -3.45 -16.55
CA TYR A 350 0.08 -4.03 -17.11
C TYR A 350 -0.23 -5.35 -17.87
N ALA A 351 0.40 -5.53 -19.02
CA ALA A 351 0.48 -6.81 -19.73
C ALA A 351 1.90 -7.04 -20.27
N ASP A 352 2.47 -8.22 -20.02
CA ASP A 352 3.79 -8.60 -20.55
C ASP A 352 3.71 -9.20 -21.96
N ARG A 353 2.52 -9.68 -22.37
CA ARG A 353 2.22 -10.20 -23.71
C ARG A 353 0.70 -10.20 -23.97
N ALA A 354 0.31 -10.45 -25.21
CA ALA A 354 -1.06 -10.32 -25.72
C ALA A 354 -2.17 -10.90 -24.81
N ASN A 355 -2.01 -12.12 -24.30
CA ASN A 355 -3.02 -12.82 -23.49
C ASN A 355 -2.63 -12.91 -22.00
N ALA A 356 -1.87 -11.94 -21.49
CA ALA A 356 -1.39 -11.94 -20.12
C ALA A 356 -1.48 -10.55 -19.50
N TYR A 357 -2.72 -10.11 -19.25
CA TYR A 357 -2.97 -8.95 -18.40
C TYR A 357 -2.85 -9.35 -16.93
N TRP A 358 -2.05 -8.59 -16.18
CA TRP A 358 -1.80 -8.84 -14.77
C TRP A 358 -2.86 -8.11 -13.95
N THR A 359 -4.12 -8.44 -14.16
CA THR A 359 -5.26 -7.78 -13.48
C THR A 359 -5.94 -8.69 -12.46
N GLY A 360 -5.59 -9.98 -12.43
CA GLY A 360 -6.10 -10.93 -11.44
C GLY A 360 -5.62 -10.63 -10.02
N TYR A 361 -4.39 -10.11 -9.86
CA TYR A 361 -3.83 -9.79 -8.54
C TYR A 361 -4.53 -8.61 -7.85
N PHE A 362 -5.33 -7.83 -8.60
CA PHE A 362 -6.19 -6.81 -8.01
C PHE A 362 -7.19 -7.43 -7.01
N THR A 363 -7.52 -8.71 -7.17
CA THR A 363 -8.44 -9.44 -6.26
C THR A 363 -7.81 -10.67 -5.58
N SER A 364 -6.66 -11.22 -6.03
CA SER A 364 -6.01 -12.38 -5.38
C SER A 364 -5.85 -12.21 -3.85
N ARG A 365 -6.10 -13.26 -3.06
CA ARG A 365 -6.07 -13.22 -1.58
C ARG A 365 -6.91 -12.08 -0.97
N PRO A 366 -8.21 -11.97 -1.30
CA PRO A 366 -9.04 -10.83 -0.87
C PRO A 366 -9.29 -10.80 0.65
N ALA A 367 -9.06 -11.91 1.38
CA ALA A 367 -9.07 -11.91 2.84
C ALA A 367 -7.85 -11.17 3.42
N LEU A 368 -6.65 -11.41 2.88
CA LEU A 368 -5.42 -10.73 3.30
C LEU A 368 -5.49 -9.23 2.96
N LYS A 369 -5.94 -8.86 1.76
CA LYS A 369 -6.17 -7.46 1.36
C LYS A 369 -7.06 -6.69 2.33
N ARG A 370 -8.15 -7.32 2.79
CA ARG A 370 -9.02 -6.73 3.82
C ARG A 370 -8.33 -6.63 5.17
N TYR A 371 -7.58 -7.66 5.55
CA TYR A 371 -6.88 -7.65 6.83
C TYR A 371 -5.87 -6.51 6.90
N VAL A 372 -5.13 -6.26 5.81
CA VAL A 372 -4.25 -5.09 5.65
C VAL A 372 -5.04 -3.79 5.79
N ARG A 373 -6.16 -3.62 5.07
CA ARG A 373 -6.99 -2.40 5.18
C ARG A 373 -7.52 -2.16 6.59
N MET A 374 -8.01 -3.21 7.26
CA MET A 374 -8.49 -3.13 8.64
C MET A 374 -7.38 -2.75 9.61
N MET A 375 -6.21 -3.37 9.47
CA MET A 375 -5.05 -3.08 10.33
C MET A 375 -4.47 -1.70 10.07
N SER A 376 -4.54 -1.18 8.85
CA SER A 376 -4.16 0.20 8.54
C SER A 376 -5.02 1.24 9.29
N GLY A 377 -6.35 1.13 9.17
CA GLY A 377 -7.28 2.00 9.89
C GLY A 377 -7.12 1.89 11.41
N TYR A 378 -6.91 0.67 11.90
CA TYR A 378 -6.61 0.42 13.32
C TYR A 378 -5.29 1.06 13.77
N TYR A 379 -4.23 0.94 12.98
CA TYR A 379 -2.91 1.51 13.27
C TYR A 379 -2.94 3.04 13.31
N LEU A 380 -3.73 3.67 12.43
CA LEU A 380 -3.99 5.12 12.49
C LEU A 380 -4.64 5.52 13.82
N ALA A 381 -5.71 4.83 14.23
CA ALA A 381 -6.39 5.10 15.49
C ALA A 381 -5.51 4.81 16.72
N ALA A 382 -4.73 3.74 16.69
CA ALA A 382 -3.82 3.35 17.76
C ALA A 382 -2.73 4.40 18.01
N ARG A 383 -2.15 4.98 16.94
CA ARG A 383 -1.15 6.06 17.06
C ARG A 383 -1.73 7.36 17.62
N GLN A 384 -2.98 7.68 17.29
CA GLN A 384 -3.68 8.83 17.88
C GLN A 384 -3.88 8.64 19.38
N LEU A 385 -4.40 7.48 19.78
CA LEU A 385 -4.61 7.13 21.19
C LEU A 385 -3.29 7.07 21.98
N GLU A 386 -2.23 6.53 21.36
CA GLU A 386 -0.86 6.55 21.90
C GLU A 386 -0.39 7.99 22.14
N PHE A 387 -0.60 8.90 21.19
CA PHE A 387 -0.27 10.32 21.36
C PHE A 387 -1.06 11.01 22.49
N PHE A 388 -2.36 10.72 22.64
CA PHE A 388 -3.17 11.32 23.70
C PHE A 388 -2.76 10.81 25.09
N LYS A 389 -2.38 9.54 25.20
CA LYS A 389 -1.86 8.95 26.45
C LYS A 389 -0.41 9.37 26.73
N GLY A 390 0.39 9.53 25.69
CA GLY A 390 1.85 9.61 25.74
C GLY A 390 2.50 8.26 25.41
N ARG A 391 3.46 8.29 24.48
CA ARG A 391 4.22 7.11 24.03
C ARG A 391 5.09 6.55 25.15
N SER A 392 5.16 5.21 25.24
CA SER A 392 6.01 4.50 26.20
C SER A 392 7.22 3.89 25.51
N ASN A 393 8.41 4.13 26.06
CA ASN A 393 9.66 3.52 25.56
C ASN A 393 9.87 2.08 26.04
N ALA A 394 9.22 1.67 27.14
CA ALA A 394 9.43 0.36 27.78
C ALA A 394 8.17 -0.53 27.78
N GLY A 395 7.00 0.03 27.45
CA GLY A 395 5.71 -0.67 27.42
C GLY A 395 5.29 -1.09 26.01
N PRO A 396 4.08 -1.66 25.86
CA PRO A 396 3.53 -1.89 24.54
C PRO A 396 3.43 -0.56 23.81
N ASN A 397 3.78 -0.58 22.53
CA ASN A 397 3.73 0.58 21.64
C ASN A 397 3.23 0.12 20.26
N THR A 398 3.13 1.06 19.34
CA THR A 398 2.58 0.78 17.99
C THR A 398 3.62 0.25 16.98
N ASP A 399 4.88 0.03 17.37
CA ASP A 399 5.97 -0.28 16.44
C ASP A 399 5.90 -1.68 15.83
N SER A 400 5.40 -2.67 16.59
CA SER A 400 5.25 -4.04 16.08
C SER A 400 4.23 -4.11 14.93
N LEU A 401 3.13 -3.36 15.06
CA LEU A 401 2.17 -3.21 13.96
C LEU A 401 2.74 -2.38 12.81
N ALA A 402 3.59 -1.40 13.10
CA ALA A 402 4.28 -0.62 12.07
C ALA A 402 5.17 -1.50 11.16
N ASP A 403 5.99 -2.39 11.73
CA ASP A 403 6.83 -3.33 10.95
C ASP A 403 5.97 -4.30 10.13
N ALA A 404 4.93 -4.88 10.73
CA ALA A 404 4.04 -5.82 10.05
C ALA A 404 3.27 -5.16 8.88
N MET A 405 2.73 -3.96 9.11
CA MET A 405 2.03 -3.19 8.07
C MET A 405 2.98 -2.77 6.96
N ALA A 406 4.20 -2.34 7.28
CA ALA A 406 5.20 -1.94 6.29
C ALA A 406 5.63 -3.11 5.39
N ILE A 407 5.84 -4.30 5.96
CA ILE A 407 6.12 -5.52 5.21
C ILE A 407 4.94 -5.89 4.30
N ALA A 408 3.71 -5.77 4.81
CA ALA A 408 2.52 -6.15 4.07
C ALA A 408 2.26 -5.30 2.80
N GLN A 409 2.96 -4.17 2.62
CA GLN A 409 2.85 -3.36 1.40
C GLN A 409 3.71 -3.87 0.24
N HIS A 410 4.63 -4.82 0.50
CA HIS A 410 5.50 -5.41 -0.53
C HIS A 410 4.69 -5.91 -1.73
N HIS A 411 5.26 -5.86 -2.92
CA HIS A 411 4.55 -6.17 -4.16
C HIS A 411 4.20 -7.65 -4.36
N ASP A 412 4.57 -8.53 -3.43
CA ASP A 412 4.04 -9.90 -3.31
C ASP A 412 3.19 -10.15 -2.06
N ALA A 413 3.01 -9.16 -1.19
CA ALA A 413 2.25 -9.32 0.04
C ALA A 413 0.77 -8.99 -0.18
N VAL A 414 0.39 -7.71 -0.14
CA VAL A 414 -1.00 -7.30 -0.34
C VAL A 414 -1.54 -7.66 -1.72
N THR A 415 -0.67 -7.83 -2.72
CA THR A 415 -1.01 -8.29 -4.08
C THR A 415 -1.53 -9.72 -4.12
N GLY A 416 -1.14 -10.56 -3.17
CA GLY A 416 -1.52 -11.96 -3.12
C GLY A 416 -0.80 -12.84 -4.15
N THR A 417 0.43 -12.49 -4.53
CA THR A 417 1.28 -13.19 -5.52
C THR A 417 2.42 -14.00 -4.89
N GLU A 418 2.42 -14.15 -3.57
CA GLU A 418 3.30 -15.01 -2.78
C GLU A 418 2.79 -16.46 -2.66
N LYS A 419 3.68 -17.37 -2.25
CA LYS A 419 3.31 -18.74 -1.87
C LYS A 419 2.42 -18.78 -0.63
N GLN A 420 1.57 -19.80 -0.48
CA GLN A 420 0.59 -19.85 0.61
C GLN A 420 1.23 -19.76 2.02
N HIS A 421 2.39 -20.38 2.24
CA HIS A 421 3.05 -20.32 3.55
C HIS A 421 3.61 -18.93 3.87
N VAL A 422 3.89 -18.11 2.85
CA VAL A 422 4.33 -16.71 3.00
C VAL A 422 3.12 -15.82 3.31
N ALA A 423 1.99 -16.03 2.64
CA ALA A 423 0.72 -15.38 2.99
C ALA A 423 0.33 -15.61 4.46
N ASN A 424 0.54 -16.84 4.94
CA ASN A 424 0.33 -17.20 6.34
C ASN A 424 1.31 -16.47 7.29
N ASP A 425 2.56 -16.25 6.88
CA ASP A 425 3.55 -15.48 7.65
C ASP A 425 3.14 -14.00 7.74
N TYR A 426 2.68 -13.38 6.65
CA TYR A 426 2.14 -12.02 6.67
C TYR A 426 0.96 -11.88 7.62
N ALA A 427 -0.04 -12.77 7.51
CA ALA A 427 -1.19 -12.77 8.41
C ALA A 427 -0.79 -12.98 9.89
N LYS A 428 0.21 -13.82 10.15
CA LYS A 428 0.78 -14.03 11.48
C LYS A 428 1.44 -12.77 12.03
N ARG A 429 2.26 -12.07 11.23
CA ARG A 429 2.91 -10.81 11.62
C ARG A 429 1.88 -9.73 11.94
N LEU A 430 0.86 -9.58 11.10
CA LEU A 430 -0.24 -8.64 11.34
C LEU A 430 -0.97 -8.96 12.66
N SER A 431 -1.24 -10.24 12.94
CA SER A 431 -1.86 -10.67 14.20
C SER A 431 -1.02 -10.35 15.44
N ILE A 432 0.30 -10.58 15.37
CA ILE A 432 1.24 -10.24 16.45
C ILE A 432 1.26 -8.72 16.67
N GLY A 433 1.39 -7.94 15.59
CA GLY A 433 1.38 -6.48 15.66
C GLY A 433 0.07 -5.92 16.24
N TYR A 434 -1.07 -6.47 15.82
CA TYR A 434 -2.38 -6.12 16.37
C TYR A 434 -2.46 -6.39 17.88
N THR A 435 -1.97 -7.54 18.34
CA THR A 435 -2.04 -7.92 19.77
C THR A 435 -1.28 -6.93 20.66
N GLU A 436 -0.14 -6.41 20.21
CA GLU A 436 0.59 -5.38 20.96
C GLU A 436 -0.12 -4.01 20.88
N ALA A 437 -0.58 -3.61 19.69
CA ALA A 437 -1.33 -2.35 19.51
C ALA A 437 -2.67 -2.34 20.28
N GLU A 438 -3.32 -3.49 20.43
CA GLU A 438 -4.56 -3.66 21.20
C GLU A 438 -4.35 -3.31 22.67
N LYS A 439 -3.20 -3.67 23.26
CA LYS A 439 -2.83 -3.28 24.63
C LYS A 439 -2.64 -1.76 24.75
N VAL A 440 -2.06 -1.12 23.72
CA VAL A 440 -1.91 0.33 23.66
C VAL A 440 -3.28 1.01 23.62
N VAL A 441 -4.15 0.57 22.71
CA VAL A 441 -5.52 1.11 22.58
C VAL A 441 -6.32 0.93 23.86
N ALA A 442 -6.35 -0.29 24.42
CA ALA A 442 -7.09 -0.58 25.64
C ALA A 442 -6.61 0.26 26.83
N SER A 443 -5.29 0.35 27.03
CA SER A 443 -4.75 1.17 28.12
C SER A 443 -4.96 2.66 27.89
N SER A 444 -4.86 3.15 26.65
CA SER A 444 -5.09 4.57 26.33
C SER A 444 -6.55 4.97 26.54
N LEU A 445 -7.50 4.15 26.10
CA LEU A 445 -8.92 4.41 26.36
C LEU A 445 -9.23 4.38 27.86
N ALA A 446 -8.63 3.48 28.63
CA ALA A 446 -8.81 3.44 30.07
C ALA A 446 -8.23 4.69 30.76
N CYS A 447 -7.02 5.13 30.37
CA CYS A 447 -6.43 6.38 30.85
C CYS A 447 -7.30 7.61 30.58
N LEU A 448 -7.87 7.67 29.38
CA LEU A 448 -8.70 8.81 28.97
C LEU A 448 -10.09 8.76 29.61
N ALA A 449 -10.61 7.57 29.94
CA ALA A 449 -11.93 7.43 30.55
C ALA A 449 -11.93 7.62 32.07
N GLU A 450 -10.90 7.22 32.81
CA GLU A 450 -10.88 7.25 34.28
C GLU A 450 -10.69 8.67 34.87
N LEU A 451 -11.56 9.08 35.80
CA LEU A 451 -11.49 10.39 36.47
C LEU A 451 -10.26 10.54 37.40
N THR A 452 -9.75 9.43 37.94
CA THR A 452 -8.63 9.44 38.91
C THR A 452 -7.24 9.54 38.24
N SER A 453 -7.18 9.53 36.91
CA SER A 453 -5.92 9.62 36.14
C SER A 453 -5.27 11.01 36.13
N GLN A 454 -5.76 11.96 36.93
CA GLN A 454 -5.22 13.31 37.08
C GLN A 454 -3.74 13.36 37.57
N ASN A 455 -3.20 12.27 38.14
CA ASN A 455 -1.81 12.16 38.60
C ASN A 455 -0.88 11.34 37.67
N GLY A 456 -1.26 11.14 36.41
CA GLY A 456 -0.46 10.44 35.42
C GLY A 456 -0.89 8.99 35.23
N CYS A 457 -1.11 8.58 33.97
CA CYS A 457 -1.62 7.25 33.66
C CYS A 457 -0.50 6.20 33.65
N GLN A 458 -0.15 5.67 34.82
CA GLN A 458 0.83 4.59 34.94
C GLN A 458 0.19 3.19 34.95
N SER A 459 -1.03 3.04 35.46
CA SER A 459 -1.75 1.76 35.53
C SER A 459 -3.26 1.97 35.67
N PRO A 460 -4.02 2.01 34.57
CA PRO A 460 -5.47 2.14 34.64
C PRO A 460 -6.10 0.89 35.28
N ALA A 461 -7.15 1.08 36.08
CA ALA A 461 -7.87 0.00 36.75
C ALA A 461 -8.81 -0.74 35.79
N THR A 462 -9.39 0.00 34.85
CA THR A 462 -10.34 -0.47 33.85
C THR A 462 -9.64 -1.29 32.78
N LYS A 463 -10.20 -2.47 32.51
CA LYS A 463 -9.69 -3.41 31.51
C LYS A 463 -10.68 -3.50 30.36
N PHE A 464 -10.31 -2.90 29.24
CA PHE A 464 -11.07 -3.03 28.01
C PHE A 464 -10.68 -4.28 27.23
N GLN A 465 -11.68 -4.92 26.62
CA GLN A 465 -11.54 -5.98 25.63
C GLN A 465 -12.03 -5.46 24.29
N GLN A 466 -11.42 -5.90 23.19
CA GLN A 466 -11.90 -5.60 21.83
C GLN A 466 -12.32 -6.91 21.14
N CYS A 467 -13.14 -6.78 20.10
CA CYS A 467 -13.70 -7.91 19.37
C CYS A 467 -13.36 -7.82 17.87
N PRO A 468 -12.18 -8.29 17.44
CA PRO A 468 -11.75 -8.20 16.05
C PRO A 468 -12.58 -9.08 15.08
N LEU A 469 -13.36 -10.03 15.60
CA LEU A 469 -14.14 -11.02 14.83
C LEU A 469 -15.65 -10.71 14.77
N LEU A 470 -16.03 -9.43 14.93
CA LEU A 470 -17.43 -8.99 14.83
C LEU A 470 -18.06 -9.29 13.45
N ASN A 471 -17.24 -9.39 12.40
CA ASN A 471 -17.70 -9.73 11.05
C ASN A 471 -18.33 -11.14 10.95
N ILE A 472 -17.87 -12.09 11.75
CA ILE A 472 -18.46 -13.43 11.89
C ILE A 472 -19.33 -13.53 13.14
N SER A 473 -19.81 -12.38 13.63
CA SER A 473 -20.64 -12.26 14.83
C SER A 473 -20.02 -12.89 16.08
N TYR A 474 -18.69 -12.83 16.26
CA TYR A 474 -17.98 -13.34 17.44
C TYR A 474 -17.41 -12.21 18.30
N CYS A 475 -17.97 -12.04 19.49
CA CYS A 475 -17.50 -11.10 20.50
C CYS A 475 -17.78 -11.65 21.91
N PRO A 476 -16.79 -12.33 22.54
CA PRO A 476 -16.96 -12.88 23.87
C PRO A 476 -17.44 -11.86 24.90
N ALA A 477 -16.95 -10.62 24.82
CA ALA A 477 -17.29 -9.55 25.75
C ALA A 477 -18.79 -9.18 25.74
N SER A 478 -19.49 -9.33 24.62
CA SER A 478 -20.94 -9.04 24.51
C SER A 478 -21.84 -10.28 24.63
N GLU A 479 -21.24 -11.47 24.71
CA GLU A 479 -21.94 -12.76 24.71
C GLU A 479 -22.00 -13.42 26.10
N ILE A 480 -21.51 -12.76 27.15
CA ILE A 480 -21.55 -13.29 28.51
C ILE A 480 -23.01 -13.34 28.98
N ASN A 481 -23.45 -14.51 29.45
CA ASN A 481 -24.76 -14.67 30.07
C ASN A 481 -24.83 -13.73 31.28
N GLU A 482 -25.81 -12.81 31.26
CA GLU A 482 -26.01 -11.80 32.30
C GLU A 482 -25.87 -12.43 33.69
N SER A 483 -24.78 -12.11 34.39
CA SER A 483 -24.76 -12.28 35.84
C SER A 483 -25.70 -11.21 36.40
N PRO A 484 -26.69 -11.56 37.24
CA PRO A 484 -27.62 -10.58 37.80
C PRO A 484 -26.85 -9.41 38.42
N GLY A 485 -27.09 -8.17 37.95
CA GLY A 485 -26.45 -6.96 38.46
C GLY A 485 -25.28 -6.39 37.62
N LYS A 486 -24.81 -7.09 36.59
CA LYS A 486 -23.74 -6.61 35.70
C LYS A 486 -24.24 -5.86 34.48
N LYS A 487 -23.54 -4.79 34.11
CA LYS A 487 -23.80 -3.99 32.90
C LYS A 487 -22.65 -4.11 31.92
N LEU A 488 -22.96 -4.15 30.62
CA LEU A 488 -21.96 -4.12 29.55
C LEU A 488 -21.71 -2.67 29.14
N ILE A 489 -20.48 -2.21 29.28
CA ILE A 489 -20.02 -0.90 28.86
C ILE A 489 -19.40 -1.02 27.48
N VAL A 490 -19.81 -0.14 26.56
CA VAL A 490 -19.28 -0.04 25.20
C VAL A 490 -18.72 1.37 24.99
N VAL A 491 -17.41 1.49 24.92
CA VAL A 491 -16.71 2.71 24.54
C VAL A 491 -16.48 2.69 23.04
N VAL A 492 -16.95 3.72 22.35
CA VAL A 492 -16.88 3.84 20.89
C VAL A 492 -15.97 5.01 20.54
N TYR A 493 -14.80 4.73 19.97
CA TYR A 493 -13.81 5.74 19.57
C TYR A 493 -13.88 6.05 18.07
N ASN A 494 -13.79 7.34 17.74
CA ASN A 494 -13.79 7.89 16.39
C ASN A 494 -12.43 8.54 16.09
N SER A 495 -11.70 7.97 15.15
CA SER A 495 -10.39 8.46 14.71
C SER A 495 -10.45 9.54 13.62
N LEU A 496 -11.64 9.96 13.19
CA LEU A 496 -11.82 11.06 12.24
C LEU A 496 -11.87 12.41 12.96
N GLY A 497 -11.43 13.46 12.28
CA GLY A 497 -11.55 14.85 12.76
C GLY A 497 -12.92 15.49 12.55
N TRP A 498 -13.93 14.67 12.23
CA TRP A 498 -15.33 15.06 12.10
C TRP A 498 -16.17 14.32 13.15
N PRO A 499 -17.26 14.93 13.66
CA PRO A 499 -18.24 14.19 14.43
C PRO A 499 -18.87 13.09 13.58
N ARG A 500 -19.10 11.91 14.17
CA ARG A 500 -19.61 10.75 13.45
C ARG A 500 -20.88 10.22 14.10
N ASN A 501 -21.92 10.11 13.30
CA ASN A 501 -23.12 9.34 13.63
C ASN A 501 -23.10 8.05 12.83
N ASP A 502 -23.21 6.91 13.50
CA ASP A 502 -23.18 5.60 12.84
C ASP A 502 -24.11 4.60 13.52
N VAL A 503 -24.26 3.41 12.93
CA VAL A 503 -24.95 2.28 13.56
C VAL A 503 -23.95 1.17 13.81
N ILE A 504 -23.76 0.81 15.08
CA ILE A 504 -22.92 -0.33 15.46
C ILE A 504 -23.77 -1.57 15.68
N ARG A 505 -23.16 -2.74 15.52
CA ARG A 505 -23.81 -4.05 15.66
C ARG A 505 -22.96 -4.96 16.53
N ILE A 506 -23.56 -5.53 17.56
CA ILE A 506 -22.88 -6.44 18.50
C ILE A 506 -23.72 -7.70 18.73
N PRO A 507 -23.13 -8.89 18.80
CA PRO A 507 -23.87 -10.13 19.09
C PRO A 507 -24.32 -10.17 20.55
N VAL A 508 -25.58 -10.57 20.79
CA VAL A 508 -26.15 -10.72 22.14
C VAL A 508 -26.90 -12.04 22.31
N MET A 509 -26.91 -12.57 23.53
CA MET A 509 -27.52 -13.88 23.87
C MET A 509 -29.02 -13.81 24.20
N THR A 510 -29.52 -12.63 24.54
CA THR A 510 -30.88 -12.39 25.05
C THR A 510 -31.61 -11.31 24.25
N ASP A 511 -32.94 -11.36 24.23
CA ASP A 511 -33.82 -10.33 23.66
C ASP A 511 -34.24 -9.26 24.68
N LYS A 512 -33.87 -9.43 25.95
CA LYS A 512 -34.19 -8.52 27.04
C LYS A 512 -33.09 -7.49 27.28
N VAL A 513 -32.73 -6.74 26.24
CA VAL A 513 -31.67 -5.72 26.31
C VAL A 513 -32.21 -4.30 26.11
N THR A 514 -31.66 -3.38 26.89
CA THR A 514 -31.88 -1.93 26.79
C THR A 514 -30.53 -1.24 26.58
N VAL A 515 -30.49 -0.21 25.73
CA VAL A 515 -29.29 0.58 25.47
C VAL A 515 -29.46 1.98 26.04
N LEU A 516 -28.50 2.41 26.84
CA LEU A 516 -28.39 3.76 27.39
C LEU A 516 -27.23 4.50 26.74
N ASP A 517 -27.43 5.78 26.42
CA ASP A 517 -26.38 6.67 25.94
C ASP A 517 -25.46 7.17 27.06
N SER A 518 -24.49 8.02 26.69
CA SER A 518 -23.53 8.63 27.61
C SER A 518 -24.12 9.52 28.70
N ALA A 519 -25.40 9.91 28.58
CA ALA A 519 -26.16 10.68 29.58
C ALA A 519 -27.08 9.78 30.43
N GLY A 520 -27.03 8.46 30.23
CA GLY A 520 -27.89 7.49 30.91
C GLY A 520 -29.32 7.46 30.36
N LYS A 521 -29.57 8.04 29.19
CA LYS A 521 -30.89 8.04 28.56
C LYS A 521 -31.04 6.81 27.66
N GLU A 522 -32.20 6.17 27.74
CA GLU A 522 -32.55 5.06 26.85
C GLU A 522 -32.67 5.54 25.40
N ILE A 523 -32.04 4.79 24.48
CA ILE A 523 -32.04 5.06 23.05
C ILE A 523 -32.69 3.91 22.27
N GLU A 524 -33.18 4.25 21.08
CA GLU A 524 -33.77 3.27 20.15
C GLU A 524 -32.72 2.22 19.76
N SER A 525 -33.07 0.94 19.97
CA SER A 525 -32.26 -0.21 19.59
C SER A 525 -33.10 -1.29 18.92
N GLN A 526 -32.47 -2.03 18.02
CA GLN A 526 -33.10 -3.04 17.18
C GLN A 526 -32.38 -4.38 17.34
N LEU A 527 -33.17 -5.46 17.47
CA LEU A 527 -32.66 -6.83 17.49
C LEU A 527 -32.82 -7.46 16.11
N LEU A 528 -31.68 -7.76 15.47
CA LEU A 528 -31.61 -8.44 14.18
C LEU A 528 -31.38 -9.94 14.41
N PRO A 529 -32.23 -10.84 13.90
CA PRO A 529 -31.96 -12.26 13.95
C PRO A 529 -30.70 -12.61 13.14
N LEU A 530 -29.92 -13.56 13.63
CA LEU A 530 -28.74 -14.06 12.92
C LEU A 530 -29.17 -15.05 11.83
N ALA A 531 -28.75 -14.80 10.59
CA ALA A 531 -28.99 -15.72 9.49
C ALA A 531 -28.07 -16.95 9.56
N ASP A 532 -28.54 -18.10 9.09
CA ASP A 532 -27.84 -19.39 9.16
C ASP A 532 -26.43 -19.34 8.55
N ALA A 533 -26.24 -18.56 7.47
CA ALA A 533 -24.93 -18.36 6.84
C ALA A 533 -23.89 -17.77 7.82
N PHE A 534 -24.28 -16.80 8.67
CA PHE A 534 -23.39 -16.23 9.68
C PHE A 534 -23.12 -17.20 10.82
N VAL A 535 -24.11 -18.01 11.21
CA VAL A 535 -23.94 -19.05 12.24
C VAL A 535 -22.93 -20.10 11.76
N TYR A 536 -23.03 -20.54 10.50
CA TYR A 536 -22.08 -21.45 9.90
C TYR A 536 -20.66 -20.85 9.86
N LEU A 537 -20.51 -19.63 9.33
CA LEU A 537 -19.23 -18.93 9.30
C LEU A 537 -18.60 -18.82 10.69
N ARG A 538 -19.39 -18.39 11.69
CA ARG A 538 -18.96 -18.28 13.07
C ARG A 538 -18.40 -19.60 13.58
N ASN A 539 -19.19 -20.68 13.50
CA ASN A 539 -18.80 -21.97 14.07
C ASN A 539 -17.52 -22.54 13.43
N PHE A 540 -17.35 -22.36 12.12
CA PHE A 540 -16.19 -22.84 11.40
C PHE A 540 -14.94 -21.96 11.65
N TYR A 541 -15.05 -20.64 11.43
CA TYR A 541 -13.90 -19.73 11.48
C TYR A 541 -13.42 -19.40 12.89
N VAL A 542 -14.30 -19.39 13.91
CA VAL A 542 -13.85 -19.26 15.30
C VAL A 542 -12.96 -20.43 15.68
N HIS A 543 -13.30 -21.65 15.25
CA HIS A 543 -12.45 -22.82 15.47
C HIS A 543 -11.13 -22.70 14.71
N ALA A 544 -11.18 -22.30 13.43
CA ALA A 544 -9.98 -22.12 12.62
C ALA A 544 -9.00 -21.10 13.23
N TYR A 545 -9.51 -19.96 13.72
CA TYR A 545 -8.67 -18.88 14.24
C TYR A 545 -8.21 -19.09 15.68
N LEU A 546 -9.08 -19.62 16.55
CA LEU A 546 -8.82 -19.73 17.99
C LEU A 546 -8.47 -21.15 18.46
N GLY A 547 -8.53 -22.15 17.56
CA GLY A 547 -8.28 -23.55 17.88
C GLY A 547 -9.37 -24.22 18.73
N ARG A 548 -10.51 -23.55 18.94
CA ARG A 548 -11.63 -24.06 19.75
C ARG A 548 -12.98 -23.57 19.23
N PRO A 549 -14.06 -24.37 19.33
CA PRO A 549 -15.39 -23.92 18.95
C PRO A 549 -15.90 -22.80 19.88
N PRO A 550 -16.83 -21.95 19.41
CA PRO A 550 -17.49 -20.96 20.27
C PRO A 550 -18.30 -21.66 21.38
N MET A 551 -18.37 -21.05 22.57
CA MET A 551 -19.08 -21.62 23.74
C MET A 551 -20.61 -21.57 23.64
N GLY A 552 -21.14 -20.75 22.73
CA GLY A 552 -22.57 -20.60 22.46
C GLY A 552 -22.80 -19.84 21.16
N THR A 553 -24.07 -19.77 20.73
CA THR A 553 -24.47 -19.03 19.55
C THR A 553 -25.35 -17.86 19.96
N PRO A 554 -24.95 -16.60 19.67
CA PRO A 554 -25.83 -15.45 19.90
C PRO A 554 -27.13 -15.61 19.13
N LYS A 555 -28.23 -15.12 19.68
CA LYS A 555 -29.55 -15.20 19.04
C LYS A 555 -29.81 -14.00 18.15
N TYR A 556 -29.23 -12.85 18.51
CA TYR A 556 -29.48 -11.58 17.85
C TYR A 556 -28.18 -10.79 17.68
N GLN A 557 -28.16 -9.91 16.68
CA GLN A 557 -27.29 -8.74 16.65
C GLN A 557 -28.09 -7.55 17.17
N LEU A 558 -27.61 -6.93 18.24
CA LEU A 558 -28.14 -5.68 18.75
C LEU A 558 -27.55 -4.53 17.92
N ALA A 559 -28.42 -3.78 17.25
CA ALA A 559 -28.06 -2.62 16.45
C ALA A 559 -28.61 -1.34 17.10
N PHE A 560 -27.78 -0.31 17.24
CA PHE A 560 -28.20 0.98 17.76
C PHE A 560 -27.33 2.10 17.19
N ALA A 561 -27.90 3.30 17.14
CA ALA A 561 -27.22 4.49 16.65
C ALA A 561 -26.26 5.04 17.71
N VAL A 562 -25.07 5.44 17.27
CA VAL A 562 -24.05 6.08 18.10
C VAL A 562 -23.71 7.44 17.53
N SER A 563 -23.49 8.42 18.41
CA SER A 563 -22.93 9.73 18.11
C SER A 563 -21.61 9.89 18.85
N VAL A 564 -20.54 10.17 18.11
CA VAL A 564 -19.17 10.19 18.64
C VAL A 564 -18.46 11.47 18.20
N PRO A 565 -17.82 12.21 19.13
CA PRO A 565 -17.08 13.42 18.80
C PRO A 565 -15.85 13.13 17.92
N PRO A 566 -15.28 14.17 17.27
CA PRO A 566 -14.02 14.05 16.53
C PRO A 566 -12.85 13.70 17.45
N PHE A 567 -11.93 12.84 16.97
CA PHE A 567 -10.76 12.31 17.72
C PHE A 567 -11.10 11.97 19.17
N GLY A 568 -12.19 11.24 19.37
CA GLY A 568 -12.85 11.17 20.66
C GLY A 568 -13.69 9.92 20.82
N PHE A 569 -14.25 9.73 22.02
CA PHE A 569 -15.13 8.60 22.30
C PHE A 569 -16.42 9.03 22.99
N SER A 570 -17.43 8.15 22.88
CA SER A 570 -18.67 8.17 23.66
C SER A 570 -18.91 6.80 24.28
N THR A 571 -19.44 6.78 25.49
CA THR A 571 -19.79 5.54 26.22
C THR A 571 -21.28 5.23 26.08
N TYR A 572 -21.59 3.95 25.87
CA TYR A 572 -22.93 3.40 25.87
C TYR A 572 -23.01 2.26 26.88
N THR A 573 -24.17 2.07 27.50
CA THR A 573 -24.38 1.03 28.51
C THR A 573 -25.51 0.12 28.09
N ILE A 574 -25.26 -1.18 28.09
CA ILE A 574 -26.26 -2.21 27.77
C ILE A 574 -26.63 -2.92 29.07
N THR A 575 -27.93 -2.98 29.35
CA THR A 575 -28.48 -3.58 30.57
C THR A 575 -29.61 -4.54 30.26
N GLY A 576 -29.85 -5.50 31.15
CA GLY A 576 -31.07 -6.31 31.14
C GLY A 576 -32.32 -5.44 31.30
N ALA A 577 -33.39 -5.76 30.57
CA ALA A 577 -34.64 -4.99 30.60
C ALA A 577 -35.32 -5.03 31.99
N LYS A 578 -35.77 -3.86 32.49
CA LYS A 578 -36.40 -3.70 33.82
C LYS A 578 -37.87 -4.14 33.88
N THR A 579 -38.54 -4.34 32.75
CA THR A 579 -39.97 -4.66 32.63
C THR A 579 -40.22 -5.89 31.75
N THR A 580 -41.40 -6.51 31.87
CA THR A 580 -41.81 -7.68 31.06
C THR A 580 -42.10 -7.36 29.59
N ASP A 581 -42.24 -6.07 29.24
CA ASP A 581 -42.36 -5.61 27.86
C ASP A 581 -40.97 -5.39 27.26
N ALA A 582 -40.72 -5.94 26.06
CA ALA A 582 -39.44 -5.86 25.38
C ALA A 582 -39.13 -4.40 24.96
N SER A 583 -38.00 -3.85 25.40
CA SER A 583 -37.56 -2.47 25.08
C SER A 583 -36.91 -2.31 23.71
N SER A 584 -36.25 -3.36 23.19
CA SER A 584 -35.68 -3.36 21.83
C SER A 584 -36.67 -3.90 20.81
N ILE A 585 -36.79 -3.21 19.66
CA ILE A 585 -37.71 -3.61 18.58
C ILE A 585 -37.12 -4.81 17.83
N LYS A 586 -37.87 -5.91 17.76
CA LYS A 586 -37.49 -7.09 16.95
C LYS A 586 -37.82 -6.83 15.49
N SER A 587 -36.86 -7.07 14.60
CA SER A 587 -37.09 -6.98 13.16
C SER A 587 -38.07 -8.04 12.67
N ALA A 588 -38.98 -7.65 11.78
CA ALA A 588 -39.79 -8.57 11.00
C ALA A 588 -38.92 -9.27 9.95
N ILE A 589 -39.17 -10.57 9.72
CA ILE A 589 -38.56 -11.35 8.64
C ILE A 589 -39.64 -11.58 7.57
N HIS A 590 -39.35 -11.21 6.33
CA HIS A 590 -40.20 -11.50 5.18
C HIS A 590 -39.51 -12.56 4.31
N THR A 591 -40.21 -13.66 4.04
CA THR A 591 -39.75 -14.75 3.15
C THR A 591 -40.75 -14.93 2.02
N PHE A 592 -40.28 -14.91 0.77
CA PHE A 592 -41.11 -15.11 -0.43
C PHE A 592 -41.05 -16.54 -0.93
N GLN A 593 -42.17 -17.04 -1.46
CA GLN A 593 -42.18 -18.27 -2.24
C GLN A 593 -41.89 -17.96 -3.71
N ARG A 594 -41.22 -18.89 -4.41
CA ARG A 594 -40.62 -18.73 -5.75
C ARG A 594 -41.60 -18.37 -6.90
N ASN A 595 -42.91 -18.29 -6.62
CA ASN A 595 -43.98 -18.07 -7.60
C ASN A 595 -44.94 -16.92 -7.21
N GLU A 596 -44.63 -16.12 -6.19
CA GLU A 596 -45.46 -14.97 -5.81
C GLU A 596 -45.02 -13.72 -6.58
N GLN A 597 -45.95 -13.06 -7.28
CA GLN A 597 -45.75 -11.70 -7.81
C GLN A 597 -45.96 -10.68 -6.68
N SER A 598 -44.98 -10.58 -5.78
CA SER A 598 -44.98 -9.62 -4.68
C SER A 598 -43.76 -8.69 -4.77
N THR A 599 -43.92 -7.48 -4.26
CA THR A 599 -42.81 -6.51 -4.15
C THR A 599 -42.59 -6.14 -2.69
N VAL A 600 -41.34 -5.86 -2.33
CA VAL A 600 -40.97 -5.36 -1.00
C VAL A 600 -40.27 -4.04 -1.14
N GLU A 601 -40.81 -3.02 -0.50
CA GLU A 601 -40.10 -1.77 -0.28
C GLU A 601 -39.30 -1.85 1.03
N VAL A 602 -38.01 -1.52 0.96
CA VAL A 602 -37.09 -1.42 2.10
C VAL A 602 -36.54 0.00 2.14
N GLY A 603 -36.42 0.56 3.34
CA GLY A 603 -35.86 1.90 3.58
C GLY A 603 -36.81 2.78 4.38
N GLN A 604 -36.37 3.20 5.58
CA GLN A 604 -37.14 4.10 6.45
C GLN A 604 -36.79 5.59 6.24
N GLY A 605 -35.78 5.88 5.41
CA GLY A 605 -35.31 7.24 5.14
C GLY A 605 -35.70 7.76 3.75
N ASN A 606 -34.91 8.70 3.22
CA ASN A 606 -35.11 9.25 1.88
C ASN A 606 -34.83 8.24 0.77
N LEU A 607 -33.88 7.32 1.03
CA LEU A 607 -33.53 6.25 0.13
C LEU A 607 -34.43 5.03 0.38
N LYS A 608 -35.10 4.59 -0.68
CA LYS A 608 -35.95 3.41 -0.74
C LYS A 608 -35.52 2.50 -1.88
N LEU A 609 -35.57 1.19 -1.62
CA LEU A 609 -35.33 0.15 -2.62
C LEU A 609 -36.58 -0.74 -2.71
N THR A 610 -37.03 -1.03 -3.93
CA THR A 610 -38.14 -1.96 -4.17
C THR A 610 -37.63 -3.23 -4.83
N PHE A 611 -37.78 -4.38 -4.17
CA PHE A 611 -37.38 -5.71 -4.67
C PHE A 611 -38.60 -6.46 -5.24
N SER A 612 -38.44 -7.16 -6.37
CA SER A 612 -39.47 -8.04 -6.96
C SER A 612 -39.23 -9.51 -6.57
N ALA A 613 -40.31 -10.25 -6.31
CA ALA A 613 -40.27 -11.68 -5.95
C ALA A 613 -40.24 -12.65 -7.15
N ASP A 614 -40.60 -12.19 -8.36
CA ASP A 614 -40.44 -12.97 -9.60
C ASP A 614 -38.96 -12.88 -10.04
N GLU A 615 -38.29 -14.01 -10.26
CA GLU A 615 -36.83 -14.06 -10.46
C GLU A 615 -36.33 -13.15 -11.60
N SER A 616 -35.96 -11.90 -11.32
CA SER A 616 -34.97 -11.10 -12.06
C SER A 616 -34.77 -9.73 -11.42
N LYS A 617 -33.80 -9.67 -10.50
CA LYS A 617 -32.72 -8.67 -10.33
C LYS A 617 -32.99 -7.15 -10.36
N GLN A 618 -34.11 -6.66 -10.86
CA GLN A 618 -34.40 -5.24 -11.06
C GLN A 618 -34.99 -4.64 -9.79
N THR A 619 -34.23 -3.73 -9.19
CA THR A 619 -34.59 -2.97 -8.00
C THR A 619 -34.86 -1.53 -8.40
N SER A 620 -36.00 -0.96 -7.98
CA SER A 620 -36.21 0.48 -8.10
C SER A 620 -35.42 1.20 -7.02
N TYR A 621 -34.51 2.10 -7.41
CA TYR A 621 -33.76 2.98 -6.52
C TYR A 621 -34.43 4.35 -6.52
N ILE A 622 -35.00 4.76 -5.38
CA ILE A 622 -35.64 6.07 -5.22
C ILE A 622 -35.00 6.78 -4.05
N ASN A 623 -34.39 7.94 -4.32
CA ASN A 623 -33.94 8.87 -3.30
C ASN A 623 -34.74 10.17 -3.40
N SER A 624 -35.68 10.35 -2.48
CA SER A 624 -36.59 11.50 -2.47
C SER A 624 -35.88 12.83 -2.20
N ARG A 625 -34.72 12.82 -1.52
CA ARG A 625 -33.96 14.04 -1.20
C ARG A 625 -33.21 14.57 -2.42
N SER A 626 -32.54 13.68 -3.14
CA SER A 626 -31.80 14.06 -4.36
C SER A 626 -32.69 14.05 -5.60
N SER A 627 -33.97 13.68 -5.48
CA SER A 627 -34.90 13.49 -6.61
C SER A 627 -34.35 12.53 -7.67
N VAL A 628 -33.62 11.52 -7.23
CA VAL A 628 -33.05 10.47 -8.09
C VAL A 628 -33.98 9.27 -8.08
N GLU A 629 -34.41 8.87 -9.27
CA GLU A 629 -35.10 7.60 -9.52
C GLU A 629 -34.32 6.86 -10.60
N GLU A 630 -33.92 5.61 -10.34
CA GLU A 630 -33.11 4.81 -11.26
C GLU A 630 -33.46 3.33 -11.15
N SER A 631 -33.31 2.60 -12.25
CA SER A 631 -33.44 1.15 -12.23
C SER A 631 -32.07 0.51 -12.03
N VAL A 632 -31.93 -0.29 -10.99
CA VAL A 632 -30.68 -0.96 -10.64
C VAL A 632 -30.87 -2.46 -10.67
N GLU A 633 -30.11 -3.14 -11.50
CA GLU A 633 -30.04 -4.59 -11.54
C GLU A 633 -28.74 -5.08 -10.90
N GLN A 634 -28.84 -5.98 -9.92
CA GLN A 634 -27.66 -6.60 -9.32
C GLN A 634 -27.60 -8.10 -9.62
N SER A 635 -26.43 -8.58 -10.01
CA SER A 635 -26.20 -10.01 -10.21
C SER A 635 -24.80 -10.46 -9.81
N PHE A 636 -24.63 -11.78 -9.72
CA PHE A 636 -23.35 -12.44 -9.59
C PHE A 636 -23.08 -13.25 -10.85
N SER A 637 -21.82 -13.26 -11.24
CA SER A 637 -21.28 -14.06 -12.34
C SER A 637 -19.93 -14.62 -11.92
N TYR A 638 -19.43 -15.60 -12.66
CA TYR A 638 -18.02 -15.96 -12.57
C TYR A 638 -17.39 -16.11 -13.95
N TYR A 639 -16.10 -15.82 -14.01
CA TYR A 639 -15.23 -16.19 -15.12
C TYR A 639 -14.61 -17.55 -14.82
N THR A 640 -14.58 -18.46 -15.80
CA THR A 640 -13.71 -19.62 -15.70
C THR A 640 -12.28 -19.23 -16.05
N ALA A 641 -11.30 -19.83 -15.38
CA ALA A 641 -9.87 -19.61 -15.64
C ALA A 641 -9.44 -20.03 -17.07
N TYR A 642 -10.34 -20.64 -17.85
CA TYR A 642 -10.26 -20.87 -19.28
C TYR A 642 -11.68 -20.98 -19.89
N ASN A 643 -12.00 -20.11 -20.86
CA ASN A 643 -13.26 -19.98 -21.63
C ASN A 643 -14.55 -20.59 -21.03
N GLY A 644 -15.36 -19.75 -20.40
CA GLY A 644 -16.69 -20.13 -19.91
C GLY A 644 -17.31 -19.12 -18.95
N THR A 645 -18.57 -18.80 -19.19
CA THR A 645 -19.46 -18.07 -18.29
C THR A 645 -20.40 -19.07 -17.63
N GLY A 646 -20.51 -19.06 -16.31
CA GLY A 646 -21.62 -19.69 -15.61
C GLY A 646 -22.15 -18.80 -14.50
N ASN A 647 -23.38 -19.05 -14.08
CA ASN A 647 -24.08 -18.32 -13.04
C ASN A 647 -24.24 -19.23 -11.82
N ASP A 648 -23.61 -18.90 -10.70
CA ASP A 648 -23.95 -19.44 -9.38
C ASP A 648 -24.53 -18.34 -8.49
N LYS A 649 -25.44 -18.72 -7.59
CA LYS A 649 -26.12 -17.82 -6.66
C LYS A 649 -25.44 -17.92 -5.28
N ASP A 650 -24.54 -16.98 -4.97
CA ASP A 650 -23.95 -16.82 -3.63
C ASP A 650 -24.88 -16.00 -2.70
N PRO A 651 -24.87 -16.26 -1.37
CA PRO A 651 -25.71 -15.52 -0.42
C PRO A 651 -25.24 -14.07 -0.24
N GLN A 652 -26.19 -13.13 -0.33
CA GLN A 652 -25.97 -11.69 -0.15
C GLN A 652 -26.97 -11.09 0.84
N VAL A 653 -26.53 -10.12 1.63
CA VAL A 653 -27.40 -9.28 2.46
C VAL A 653 -27.27 -7.82 2.05
N THR A 654 -28.34 -7.26 1.47
CA THR A 654 -28.45 -5.83 1.13
C THR A 654 -29.10 -5.07 2.28
N ARG A 655 -28.49 -3.97 2.73
CA ARG A 655 -28.94 -3.18 3.88
C ARG A 655 -29.10 -1.70 3.56
N LEU A 656 -30.16 -1.12 4.12
CA LEU A 656 -30.40 0.32 4.19
C LEU A 656 -30.49 0.73 5.66
N TYR A 657 -29.52 1.53 6.12
CA TYR A 657 -29.53 2.06 7.48
C TYR A 657 -30.38 3.33 7.56
N LYS A 658 -31.12 3.49 8.66
CA LYS A 658 -31.86 4.71 8.98
C LYS A 658 -30.91 5.90 8.96
N GLY A 659 -31.26 6.94 8.19
CA GLY A 659 -30.45 8.15 8.03
C GLY A 659 -29.22 8.03 7.12
N ARG A 660 -28.96 6.87 6.51
CA ARG A 660 -27.93 6.72 5.48
C ARG A 660 -28.56 6.76 4.09
N GLU A 661 -27.93 7.48 3.17
CA GLU A 661 -28.40 7.69 1.79
C GLU A 661 -27.59 6.88 0.77
N HIS A 662 -27.10 5.71 1.19
CA HIS A 662 -26.41 4.76 0.34
C HIS A 662 -26.84 3.34 0.70
N VAL A 663 -26.57 2.40 -0.21
CA VAL A 663 -26.81 0.97 0.00
C VAL A 663 -25.54 0.33 0.53
N GLU A 664 -25.60 -0.38 1.65
CA GLU A 664 -24.53 -1.28 2.10
C GLU A 664 -24.86 -2.69 1.60
N VAL A 665 -23.98 -3.28 0.81
CA VAL A 665 -24.05 -4.69 0.44
C VAL A 665 -23.00 -5.47 1.22
N GLU A 666 -23.45 -6.45 2.00
CA GLU A 666 -22.57 -7.45 2.57
C GLU A 666 -22.63 -8.75 1.75
N PHE A 667 -21.47 -9.22 1.32
CA PHE A 667 -21.31 -10.46 0.55
C PHE A 667 -20.59 -11.53 1.36
N ILE A 668 -20.99 -12.78 1.17
CA ILE A 668 -20.30 -13.98 1.64
C ILE A 668 -20.05 -14.86 0.42
N VAL A 669 -18.79 -14.99 0.01
CA VAL A 669 -18.41 -15.72 -1.21
C VAL A 669 -17.50 -16.90 -0.83
N GLY A 670 -17.94 -18.10 -1.17
CA GLY A 670 -17.21 -19.35 -1.01
C GLY A 670 -17.79 -20.32 0.03
N PRO A 671 -17.30 -21.58 0.09
CA PRO A 671 -16.15 -22.10 -0.65
C PRO A 671 -16.41 -22.15 -2.16
N ILE A 672 -15.52 -21.56 -2.97
CA ILE A 672 -15.65 -21.62 -4.43
C ILE A 672 -15.44 -23.09 -4.87
N PRO A 673 -16.43 -23.73 -5.51
CA PRO A 673 -16.33 -25.14 -5.88
C PRO A 673 -15.34 -25.36 -7.03
N ILE A 674 -14.50 -26.38 -6.90
CA ILE A 674 -13.49 -26.77 -7.90
C ILE A 674 -13.55 -28.28 -8.24
N ASP A 675 -14.56 -28.99 -7.74
CA ASP A 675 -14.70 -30.44 -7.93
C ASP A 675 -14.97 -30.80 -9.40
N ASP A 676 -15.39 -29.81 -10.20
CA ASP A 676 -15.53 -29.89 -11.66
C ASP A 676 -14.21 -29.67 -12.42
N GLY A 677 -13.09 -29.54 -11.70
CA GLY A 677 -11.77 -29.30 -12.30
C GLY A 677 -11.61 -27.92 -12.93
N THR A 678 -12.50 -26.96 -12.61
CA THR A 678 -12.50 -25.62 -13.21
C THR A 678 -12.30 -24.54 -12.16
N GLY A 679 -11.22 -23.76 -12.32
CA GLY A 679 -10.99 -22.55 -11.52
C GLY A 679 -12.00 -21.45 -11.86
N LYS A 680 -12.42 -20.68 -10.85
CA LYS A 680 -13.49 -19.67 -10.96
C LYS A 680 -13.09 -18.36 -10.30
N GLU A 681 -13.52 -17.27 -10.93
CA GLU A 681 -13.33 -15.89 -10.46
C GLU A 681 -14.69 -15.23 -10.34
N VAL A 682 -15.16 -15.04 -9.11
CA VAL A 682 -16.53 -14.58 -8.80
C VAL A 682 -16.56 -13.05 -8.80
N ALA A 683 -17.50 -12.48 -9.56
CA ALA A 683 -17.72 -11.05 -9.66
C ALA A 683 -19.18 -10.69 -9.35
N THR A 684 -19.39 -9.47 -8.85
CA THR A 684 -20.71 -8.86 -8.76
C THR A 684 -20.84 -7.78 -9.83
N GLN A 685 -21.98 -7.76 -10.51
CA GLN A 685 -22.32 -6.81 -11.56
C GLN A 685 -23.51 -5.97 -11.11
N ILE A 686 -23.38 -4.65 -11.20
CA ILE A 686 -24.43 -3.69 -10.89
C ILE A 686 -24.70 -2.89 -12.16
N THR A 687 -25.87 -3.13 -12.75
CA THR A 687 -26.31 -2.55 -14.02
C THR A 687 -27.36 -1.46 -13.76
N THR A 688 -27.25 -0.36 -14.48
CA THR A 688 -28.15 0.80 -14.44
C THR A 688 -28.57 1.18 -15.86
N THR A 689 -29.48 2.16 -16.02
CA THR A 689 -29.86 2.67 -17.35
C THR A 689 -28.98 3.83 -17.85
N LEU A 690 -27.91 4.18 -17.13
CA LEU A 690 -27.03 5.31 -17.47
C LEU A 690 -26.32 5.08 -18.81
N ASP A 691 -26.34 6.10 -19.69
CA ASP A 691 -25.56 6.13 -20.93
C ASP A 691 -24.12 6.60 -20.67
N THR A 692 -23.29 5.67 -20.22
CA THR A 692 -21.91 5.96 -19.77
C THR A 692 -20.89 6.12 -20.90
N LYS A 693 -21.27 5.84 -22.16
CA LYS A 693 -20.41 6.01 -23.36
C LYS A 693 -18.99 5.43 -23.18
N LYS A 694 -18.91 4.16 -22.75
CA LYS A 694 -17.66 3.41 -22.46
C LYS A 694 -16.78 3.98 -21.35
N THR A 695 -17.21 5.04 -20.67
CA THR A 695 -16.39 5.81 -19.73
C THR A 695 -16.72 5.45 -18.29
N PHE A 696 -15.67 5.23 -17.50
CA PHE A 696 -15.75 5.01 -16.06
C PHE A 696 -14.53 5.60 -15.38
N TYR A 697 -14.56 5.73 -14.06
CA TYR A 697 -13.53 6.40 -13.28
C TYR A 697 -13.14 5.52 -12.10
N VAL A 698 -11.84 5.32 -11.90
CA VAL A 698 -11.28 4.50 -10.82
C VAL A 698 -10.27 5.30 -10.03
N ASP A 699 -10.20 5.08 -8.72
CA ASP A 699 -9.22 5.75 -7.88
C ASP A 699 -7.79 5.26 -8.15
N SER A 700 -6.80 6.12 -7.90
CA SER A 700 -5.38 5.75 -7.81
C SER A 700 -5.00 5.67 -6.33
N SER A 701 -4.76 4.46 -5.82
CA SER A 701 -4.30 4.19 -4.45
C SER A 701 -5.12 4.89 -3.35
N GLY A 702 -6.42 5.11 -3.59
CA GLY A 702 -7.34 5.81 -2.67
C GLY A 702 -7.43 7.33 -2.81
N ARG A 703 -6.83 7.93 -3.86
CA ARG A 703 -6.80 9.39 -4.09
C ARG A 703 -7.48 9.80 -5.40
N ASP A 704 -6.72 10.27 -6.40
CA ASP A 704 -7.23 10.85 -7.64
C ASP A 704 -8.11 9.85 -8.41
N PHE A 705 -9.23 10.29 -8.98
CA PHE A 705 -10.04 9.49 -9.89
C PHE A 705 -9.54 9.67 -11.34
N ILE A 706 -9.10 8.56 -11.94
CA ILE A 706 -8.57 8.51 -13.29
C ILE A 706 -9.69 8.05 -14.23
N LYS A 707 -9.94 8.85 -15.27
CA LYS A 707 -10.88 8.51 -16.34
C LYS A 707 -10.33 7.34 -17.16
N LYS A 708 -11.12 6.28 -17.29
CA LYS A 708 -10.86 5.11 -18.11
C LYS A 708 -11.91 5.04 -19.22
N ILE A 709 -11.49 4.56 -20.38
CA ILE A 709 -12.35 4.31 -21.53
C ILE A 709 -12.13 2.85 -21.92
N ARG A 710 -13.22 2.07 -21.93
CA ARG A 710 -13.19 0.65 -22.30
C ARG A 710 -12.59 0.49 -23.71
N ASP A 711 -11.63 -0.44 -23.84
CA ASP A 711 -10.87 -0.75 -25.05
C ASP A 711 -10.05 0.42 -25.63
N TYR A 712 -9.57 1.32 -24.78
CA TYR A 712 -8.78 2.48 -25.20
C TYR A 712 -7.56 2.72 -24.30
N ARG A 713 -6.51 3.30 -24.89
CA ARG A 713 -5.28 3.74 -24.22
C ARG A 713 -4.89 5.11 -24.74
N THR A 714 -4.44 5.97 -23.84
CA THR A 714 -4.09 7.36 -24.19
C THR A 714 -2.73 7.43 -24.90
N ASP A 715 -1.78 6.58 -24.48
CA ASP A 715 -0.39 6.69 -24.91
C ASP A 715 -0.05 5.86 -26.15
N TRP A 716 -0.88 4.87 -26.54
CA TRP A 716 -0.69 4.02 -27.72
C TRP A 716 -2.02 3.56 -28.32
N ASP A 717 -1.98 3.11 -29.57
CA ASP A 717 -3.13 2.52 -30.24
C ASP A 717 -3.28 1.06 -29.78
N LEU A 718 -4.27 0.78 -28.94
CA LEU A 718 -4.46 -0.53 -28.31
C LEU A 718 -4.93 -1.58 -29.32
N GLU A 719 -4.16 -2.64 -29.48
CA GLU A 719 -4.64 -3.90 -30.05
C GLU A 719 -5.35 -4.71 -28.96
N VAL A 720 -6.67 -4.86 -29.08
CA VAL A 720 -7.52 -5.51 -28.07
C VAL A 720 -7.43 -7.03 -28.21
N ASN A 721 -6.59 -7.63 -27.38
CA ASN A 721 -6.46 -9.10 -27.27
C ASN A 721 -7.35 -9.70 -26.17
N GLN A 722 -7.65 -8.93 -25.12
CA GLN A 722 -8.40 -9.38 -23.94
C GLN A 722 -9.43 -8.32 -23.54
N PRO A 723 -10.67 -8.37 -24.08
CA PRO A 723 -11.68 -7.32 -23.89
C PRO A 723 -12.24 -7.24 -22.46
N ALA A 724 -12.08 -8.30 -21.65
CA ALA A 724 -12.40 -8.27 -20.22
C ALA A 724 -11.18 -7.88 -19.39
N ALA A 725 -10.16 -8.74 -19.34
CA ALA A 725 -8.98 -8.55 -18.48
C ALA A 725 -8.21 -7.25 -18.75
N GLY A 726 -8.18 -6.79 -20.02
CA GLY A 726 -7.56 -5.51 -20.40
C GLY A 726 -8.36 -4.26 -19.99
N ASN A 727 -9.56 -4.42 -19.43
CA ASN A 727 -10.39 -3.32 -18.94
C ASN A 727 -10.61 -3.37 -17.41
N TYR A 728 -9.97 -4.31 -16.71
CA TYR A 728 -9.93 -4.33 -15.26
C TYR A 728 -8.89 -3.35 -14.73
N TYR A 729 -9.24 -2.65 -13.65
CA TYR A 729 -8.39 -1.70 -12.96
C TYR A 729 -8.44 -1.93 -11.44
N PRO A 730 -7.39 -1.55 -10.69
CA PRO A 730 -7.40 -1.66 -9.25
C PRO A 730 -8.29 -0.58 -8.63
N ILE A 731 -9.00 -0.93 -7.56
CA ILE A 731 -9.90 -0.05 -6.82
C ILE A 731 -9.55 -0.13 -5.35
N ASN A 732 -9.13 0.97 -4.73
CA ASN A 732 -8.79 1.04 -3.30
C ASN A 732 -9.78 1.89 -2.50
N LEU A 733 -10.46 2.82 -3.15
CA LEU A 733 -11.52 3.66 -2.62
C LEU A 733 -12.83 3.33 -3.31
N GLY A 734 -12.86 3.44 -4.65
CA GLY A 734 -14.09 3.25 -5.40
C GLY A 734 -13.96 3.39 -6.92
N ILE A 735 -15.07 3.09 -7.58
CA ILE A 735 -15.29 3.23 -9.02
C ILE A 735 -16.60 3.98 -9.22
N TYR A 736 -16.67 4.85 -10.23
CA TYR A 736 -17.94 5.47 -10.59
C TYR A 736 -18.10 5.62 -12.11
N THR A 737 -19.36 5.70 -12.53
CA THR A 737 -19.78 6.02 -13.90
C THR A 737 -20.74 7.19 -13.86
N GLN A 738 -20.94 7.84 -15.01
CA GLN A 738 -21.86 8.98 -15.10
C GLN A 738 -22.43 9.12 -16.51
N ASP A 739 -23.63 9.69 -16.59
CA ASP A 739 -24.20 10.24 -17.83
C ASP A 739 -24.34 11.77 -17.71
N ASP A 740 -25.22 12.39 -18.51
CA ASP A 740 -25.42 13.84 -18.49
C ASP A 740 -26.23 14.34 -17.26
N LYS A 741 -26.81 13.44 -16.45
CA LYS A 741 -27.74 13.77 -15.35
C LYS A 741 -27.36 13.15 -14.01
N LYS A 742 -26.87 11.91 -14.01
CA LYS A 742 -26.61 11.10 -12.82
C LYS A 742 -25.19 10.57 -12.79
N GLU A 743 -24.67 10.38 -11.58
CA GLU A 743 -23.45 9.65 -11.26
C GLU A 743 -23.82 8.42 -10.44
N PHE A 744 -23.29 7.26 -10.81
CA PHE A 744 -23.40 6.01 -10.06
C PHE A 744 -22.03 5.64 -9.48
N SER A 745 -21.92 5.64 -8.15
CA SER A 745 -20.65 5.45 -7.43
C SER A 745 -20.69 4.19 -6.57
N VAL A 746 -19.59 3.44 -6.55
CA VAL A 746 -19.38 2.25 -5.71
C VAL A 746 -18.07 2.39 -4.93
N LEU A 747 -18.12 2.22 -3.60
CA LEU A 747 -16.95 2.22 -2.71
C LEU A 747 -16.71 0.82 -2.15
N VAL A 748 -15.45 0.50 -1.85
CA VAL A 748 -15.00 -0.85 -1.44
C VAL A 748 -14.38 -0.87 -0.04
N ASP A 749 -14.57 -1.97 0.71
CA ASP A 749 -13.97 -2.17 2.03
C ASP A 749 -12.52 -2.70 2.01
N ARG A 750 -12.02 -3.00 0.81
CA ARG A 750 -10.67 -3.54 0.54
C ARG A 750 -10.31 -3.30 -0.92
N PRO A 751 -9.01 -3.38 -1.27
CA PRO A 751 -8.60 -3.40 -2.67
C PRO A 751 -9.25 -4.54 -3.47
N LEU A 752 -9.82 -4.24 -4.63
CA LEU A 752 -10.41 -5.22 -5.56
C LEU A 752 -10.14 -4.81 -7.01
N GLY A 753 -10.22 -5.77 -7.94
CA GLY A 753 -10.33 -5.48 -9.36
C GLY A 753 -11.75 -5.10 -9.75
N GLY A 754 -11.92 -4.05 -10.55
CA GLY A 754 -13.22 -3.73 -11.12
C GLY A 754 -13.14 -3.06 -12.49
N SER A 755 -14.30 -2.99 -13.14
CA SER A 755 -14.44 -2.60 -14.54
C SER A 755 -15.84 -2.06 -14.86
N SER A 756 -15.98 -1.51 -16.07
CA SER A 756 -17.25 -1.27 -16.75
C SER A 756 -17.18 -1.93 -18.13
N LEU A 757 -17.63 -3.19 -18.21
CA LEU A 757 -17.50 -4.02 -19.42
C LEU A 757 -18.62 -3.79 -20.44
N VAL A 758 -19.72 -3.17 -20.02
CA VAL A 758 -20.82 -2.67 -20.85
C VAL A 758 -21.30 -1.33 -20.30
N ASP A 759 -21.94 -0.52 -21.14
CA ASP A 759 -22.41 0.80 -20.71
C ASP A 759 -23.50 0.66 -19.63
N GLY A 760 -23.47 1.54 -18.64
CA GLY A 760 -24.40 1.52 -17.51
C GLY A 760 -24.07 0.47 -16.43
N GLN A 761 -22.99 -0.31 -16.56
CA GLN A 761 -22.60 -1.35 -15.61
C GLN A 761 -21.29 -1.03 -14.88
N ILE A 762 -21.25 -1.36 -13.59
CA ILE A 762 -20.01 -1.53 -12.81
C ILE A 762 -19.89 -2.99 -12.37
N GLU A 763 -18.72 -3.58 -12.54
CA GLU A 763 -18.37 -4.92 -12.09
C GLU A 763 -17.23 -4.87 -11.07
N LEU A 764 -17.33 -5.66 -10.00
CA LEU A 764 -16.28 -5.89 -9.02
C LEU A 764 -15.99 -7.38 -8.88
N MET A 765 -14.75 -7.79 -9.09
CA MET A 765 -14.32 -9.16 -8.82
C MET A 765 -14.05 -9.31 -7.32
N LEU A 766 -14.80 -10.20 -6.65
CA LEU A 766 -14.83 -10.33 -5.20
C LEU A 766 -13.89 -11.42 -4.68
N HIS A 767 -13.81 -12.56 -5.38
CA HIS A 767 -13.01 -13.72 -4.95
C HIS A 767 -12.57 -14.57 -6.12
N ARG A 768 -11.45 -15.29 -5.97
CA ARG A 768 -10.83 -16.11 -7.02
C ARG A 768 -10.30 -17.40 -6.42
N ARG A 769 -10.51 -18.52 -7.12
CA ARG A 769 -9.91 -19.81 -6.80
C ARG A 769 -9.50 -20.51 -8.08
N LEU A 770 -8.19 -20.68 -8.27
CA LEU A 770 -7.57 -21.18 -9.50
C LEU A 770 -6.91 -22.53 -9.26
N LEU A 771 -6.77 -23.32 -10.33
CA LEU A 771 -6.19 -24.67 -10.29
C LEU A 771 -4.84 -24.78 -11.00
N LEU A 772 -4.40 -23.71 -11.66
CA LEU A 772 -3.16 -23.64 -12.41
C LEU A 772 -2.35 -22.43 -11.95
N ASP A 773 -1.04 -22.59 -12.02
CA ASP A 773 -0.06 -21.50 -11.95
C ASP A 773 -0.03 -20.74 -13.28
N ASP A 774 0.19 -19.43 -13.23
CA ASP A 774 0.19 -18.55 -14.42
C ASP A 774 1.58 -18.43 -15.08
N SER A 775 2.57 -19.18 -14.58
CA SER A 775 3.95 -19.21 -15.04
C SER A 775 4.64 -17.85 -14.91
N ARG A 776 4.49 -17.19 -13.76
CA ARG A 776 5.27 -15.99 -13.37
C ARG A 776 6.23 -16.18 -12.20
N GLY A 777 6.38 -17.41 -11.70
CA GLY A 777 7.46 -17.79 -10.78
C GLY A 777 6.99 -18.28 -9.41
N VAL A 778 5.77 -17.92 -8.99
CA VAL A 778 5.20 -18.39 -7.71
C VAL A 778 5.07 -19.91 -7.66
N ALA A 779 4.85 -20.56 -8.80
CA ALA A 779 4.80 -22.01 -8.97
C ALA A 779 3.76 -22.67 -8.05
N GLU A 780 2.64 -21.98 -7.81
CA GLU A 780 1.51 -22.38 -6.98
C GLU A 780 0.23 -21.77 -7.56
N ALA A 781 -0.82 -22.59 -7.71
CA ALA A 781 -2.14 -22.06 -8.04
C ALA A 781 -2.74 -21.30 -6.85
N LEU A 782 -3.53 -20.25 -7.12
CA LEU A 782 -4.30 -19.53 -6.09
C LEU A 782 -5.47 -20.41 -5.59
N ASN A 783 -5.17 -21.37 -4.73
CA ASN A 783 -6.12 -22.35 -4.20
C ASN A 783 -6.20 -22.29 -2.66
N GLU A 784 -6.62 -21.14 -2.13
CA GLU A 784 -6.69 -20.89 -0.69
C GLU A 784 -7.69 -21.84 -0.01
N THR A 785 -7.25 -22.48 1.08
CA THR A 785 -8.07 -23.37 1.90
C THR A 785 -7.94 -23.04 3.38
N VAL A 786 -8.98 -23.38 4.13
CA VAL A 786 -9.01 -23.29 5.59
C VAL A 786 -9.28 -24.68 6.13
N CYS A 787 -8.42 -25.13 7.05
CA CYS A 787 -8.51 -26.45 7.65
C CYS A 787 -8.87 -26.33 9.13
N VAL A 788 -9.85 -27.12 9.56
CA VAL A 788 -10.23 -27.29 10.97
C VAL A 788 -10.21 -28.79 11.26
N LEU A 789 -9.40 -29.20 12.24
CA LEU A 789 -9.09 -30.61 12.46
C LEU A 789 -8.58 -31.24 11.15
N ASP A 790 -9.18 -32.35 10.71
CA ASP A 790 -8.81 -33.05 9.46
C ASP A 790 -9.67 -32.64 8.25
N LYS A 791 -10.45 -31.55 8.35
CA LYS A 791 -11.35 -31.10 7.26
C LYS A 791 -10.89 -29.76 6.70
N CYS A 792 -10.55 -29.74 5.42
CA CYS A 792 -10.22 -28.52 4.68
C CYS A 792 -11.34 -28.16 3.71
N ALA A 793 -11.64 -26.86 3.60
CA ALA A 793 -12.56 -26.31 2.61
C ALA A 793 -11.90 -25.12 1.91
N GLY A 794 -12.37 -24.77 0.70
CA GLY A 794 -11.95 -23.52 0.05
C GLY A 794 -12.26 -22.32 0.94
N LEU A 795 -11.40 -21.30 0.92
CA LEU A 795 -11.60 -20.09 1.70
C LEU A 795 -12.93 -19.41 1.34
N THR A 796 -13.70 -19.07 2.37
CA THR A 796 -14.89 -18.22 2.29
C THR A 796 -14.53 -16.83 2.79
N ILE A 797 -14.86 -15.80 2.02
CA ILE A 797 -14.66 -14.42 2.43
C ILE A 797 -15.98 -13.75 2.76
N GLN A 798 -15.94 -12.83 3.73
CA GLN A 798 -17.02 -11.89 4.01
C GLN A 798 -16.49 -10.48 3.77
N GLY A 799 -17.31 -9.62 3.16
CA GLY A 799 -16.94 -8.25 2.89
C GLY A 799 -18.11 -7.34 2.58
N LYS A 800 -17.78 -6.07 2.33
CA LYS A 800 -18.75 -5.04 2.01
C LYS A 800 -18.34 -4.19 0.83
N TYR A 801 -19.32 -3.79 0.05
CA TYR A 801 -19.22 -2.64 -0.83
C TYR A 801 -20.46 -1.76 -0.64
N TYR A 802 -20.35 -0.52 -1.08
CA TYR A 802 -21.37 0.49 -0.85
C TYR A 802 -21.65 1.22 -2.14
N PHE A 803 -22.91 1.49 -2.45
CA PHE A 803 -23.22 2.23 -3.66
C PHE A 803 -24.28 3.32 -3.45
N ARG A 804 -24.19 4.35 -4.28
CA ARG A 804 -25.07 5.52 -4.26
C ARG A 804 -25.22 6.09 -5.67
N ILE A 805 -26.39 6.63 -5.96
CA ILE A 805 -26.69 7.33 -7.21
C ILE A 805 -27.06 8.78 -6.85
N ASP A 806 -26.35 9.72 -7.44
CA ASP A 806 -26.49 11.15 -7.17
C ASP A 806 -26.65 11.93 -8.49
N PRO A 807 -27.21 13.15 -8.47
CA PRO A 807 -27.06 14.07 -9.58
C PRO A 807 -25.58 14.35 -9.88
N VAL A 808 -25.25 14.60 -11.14
CA VAL A 808 -23.88 14.96 -11.54
C VAL A 808 -23.36 16.15 -10.73
N GLY A 809 -22.14 16.02 -10.20
CA GLY A 809 -21.49 17.03 -9.36
C GLY A 809 -21.78 16.93 -7.86
N GLU A 810 -22.66 16.03 -7.41
CA GLU A 810 -22.98 15.85 -5.97
C GLU A 810 -22.39 14.54 -5.40
N GLY A 811 -21.99 13.59 -6.25
CA GLY A 811 -21.48 12.29 -5.82
C GLY A 811 -20.11 12.34 -5.13
N ALA A 812 -19.26 13.30 -5.51
CA ALA A 812 -17.91 13.47 -4.96
C ALA A 812 -17.92 13.63 -3.44
N LYS A 813 -18.87 14.41 -2.92
CA LYS A 813 -19.02 14.63 -1.48
C LYS A 813 -19.12 13.32 -0.71
N TRP A 814 -20.03 12.44 -1.14
CA TRP A 814 -20.23 11.13 -0.52
C TRP A 814 -19.01 10.21 -0.71
N ARG A 815 -18.43 10.15 -1.92
CA ARG A 815 -17.26 9.30 -2.19
C ARG A 815 -16.11 9.61 -1.24
N ARG A 816 -15.78 10.90 -1.04
CA ARG A 816 -14.67 11.32 -0.18
C ARG A 816 -14.96 11.16 1.31
N SER A 817 -16.12 11.63 1.77
CA SER A 817 -16.45 11.59 3.21
C SER A 817 -16.67 10.17 3.70
N PHE A 818 -17.50 9.40 2.98
CA PHE A 818 -17.82 8.04 3.37
C PHE A 818 -16.66 7.07 3.08
N GLY A 819 -15.83 7.35 2.07
CA GLY A 819 -14.56 6.66 1.86
C GLY A 819 -13.66 6.71 3.10
N GLN A 820 -13.59 7.86 3.78
CA GLN A 820 -12.85 7.98 5.04
C GLN A 820 -13.53 7.28 6.22
N GLU A 821 -14.87 7.23 6.27
CA GLU A 821 -15.60 6.43 7.26
C GLU A 821 -15.36 4.92 7.11
N ILE A 822 -15.18 4.44 5.87
CA ILE A 822 -14.82 3.04 5.56
C ILE A 822 -13.37 2.78 5.97
N TYR A 823 -12.44 3.69 5.65
CA TYR A 823 -11.02 3.52 5.96
C TYR A 823 -10.75 3.52 7.46
N SER A 824 -11.39 4.44 8.18
CA SER A 824 -11.24 4.65 9.62
C SER A 824 -12.54 4.28 10.33
N PRO A 825 -12.87 2.98 10.50
CA PRO A 825 -14.08 2.56 11.19
C PRO A 825 -14.04 2.95 12.68
N LEU A 826 -15.20 2.97 13.34
CA LEU A 826 -15.27 3.16 14.79
C LEU A 826 -14.59 1.99 15.52
N LEU A 827 -13.77 2.30 16.53
CA LEU A 827 -13.16 1.29 17.41
C LEU A 827 -14.09 1.02 18.60
N LEU A 828 -14.31 -0.25 18.91
CA LEU A 828 -15.18 -0.68 20.01
C LEU A 828 -14.36 -1.33 21.12
N ALA A 829 -14.49 -0.79 22.33
CA ALA A 829 -13.89 -1.32 23.54
C ALA A 829 -14.97 -1.68 24.57
N PHE A 830 -14.90 -2.88 25.12
CA PHE A 830 -15.91 -3.46 26.00
C PHE A 830 -15.36 -3.63 27.41
N ALA A 831 -16.17 -3.29 28.42
CA ALA A 831 -15.87 -3.56 29.82
C ALA A 831 -17.15 -4.04 30.54
N GLU A 832 -16.98 -4.79 31.63
CA GLU A 832 -18.09 -5.12 32.54
C GLU A 832 -18.00 -4.23 33.78
N GLU A 833 -19.16 -3.81 34.29
CA GLU A 833 -19.26 -3.10 35.57
C GLU A 833 -20.38 -3.66 36.46
N ASP A 834 -20.13 -3.69 37.77
CA ASP A 834 -21.11 -3.95 38.83
C ASP A 834 -21.78 -2.61 39.25
N GLU A 835 -23.13 -2.51 39.20
CA GLU A 835 -24.01 -1.42 39.68
C GLU A 835 -23.52 0.07 39.62
N ASP A 836 -24.25 0.95 38.89
CA ASP A 836 -24.27 2.44 38.91
C ASP A 836 -22.98 3.23 39.29
N ASN A 837 -21.79 2.74 38.95
CA ASN A 837 -20.52 3.36 39.34
C ASN A 837 -19.76 4.00 38.16
N TRP A 838 -20.11 3.70 36.90
CA TRP A 838 -19.29 4.14 35.76
C TRP A 838 -19.26 5.66 35.66
N MET A 839 -20.44 6.29 35.68
CA MET A 839 -20.57 7.74 35.60
C MET A 839 -19.97 8.48 36.82
N LYS A 840 -19.67 7.78 37.92
CA LYS A 840 -19.00 8.37 39.11
C LYS A 840 -17.49 8.27 39.04
N SER A 841 -16.97 7.31 38.28
CA SER A 841 -15.53 6.98 38.22
C SER A 841 -14.90 7.27 36.85
N HIS A 842 -15.72 7.51 35.82
CA HIS A 842 -15.30 7.71 34.44
C HIS A 842 -16.00 8.90 33.78
N ILE A 843 -15.29 9.56 32.86
CA ILE A 843 -15.93 10.44 31.88
C ILE A 843 -16.62 9.59 30.80
N THR A 844 -17.81 10.01 30.39
CA THR A 844 -18.63 9.27 29.41
C THR A 844 -18.46 9.76 27.98
N THR A 845 -17.79 10.90 27.78
CA THR A 845 -17.42 11.44 26.47
C THR A 845 -16.06 12.13 26.55
N PHE A 846 -15.29 12.07 25.46
CA PHE A 846 -13.99 12.72 25.33
C PHE A 846 -13.81 13.22 23.90
N SER A 847 -13.16 14.36 23.70
CA SER A 847 -12.65 14.81 22.41
C SER A 847 -11.22 15.30 22.55
N GLY A 848 -10.33 14.83 21.67
CA GLY A 848 -8.94 15.26 21.61
C GLY A 848 -8.73 16.64 20.99
N ILE A 849 -9.79 17.32 20.55
CA ILE A 849 -9.76 18.65 19.95
C ILE A 849 -10.71 19.61 20.67
N ASP A 850 -10.59 20.91 20.39
CA ASP A 850 -11.47 21.92 20.96
C ASP A 850 -12.95 21.55 20.69
N PRO A 851 -13.84 21.48 21.71
CA PRO A 851 -15.23 21.05 21.53
C PRO A 851 -16.06 21.91 20.58
N SER A 852 -15.62 23.16 20.32
CA SER A 852 -16.25 24.07 19.35
C SER A 852 -15.72 23.89 17.92
N TYR A 853 -14.72 23.03 17.74
CA TYR A 853 -14.01 22.84 16.48
C TYR A 853 -14.30 21.48 15.84
N ARG A 854 -14.26 21.48 14.51
CA ARG A 854 -14.23 20.29 13.67
C ARG A 854 -13.33 20.58 12.49
N LEU A 855 -12.69 19.57 11.93
CA LEU A 855 -11.95 19.77 10.69
C LEU A 855 -12.91 20.17 9.56
N PRO A 856 -12.44 20.96 8.58
CA PRO A 856 -13.18 21.16 7.34
C PRO A 856 -13.54 19.82 6.68
N ASP A 857 -14.72 19.76 6.04
CA ASP A 857 -15.23 18.52 5.41
C ASP A 857 -14.32 18.01 4.27
N ASN A 858 -13.41 18.86 3.77
CA ASN A 858 -12.43 18.52 2.75
C ASN A 858 -11.04 18.14 3.28
N VAL A 859 -10.86 18.00 4.60
CA VAL A 859 -9.57 17.66 5.22
C VAL A 859 -9.66 16.43 6.13
N ALA A 860 -8.68 15.53 6.02
CA ALA A 860 -8.44 14.45 6.97
C ALA A 860 -7.05 14.55 7.63
N VAL A 861 -6.96 14.14 8.90
CA VAL A 861 -5.67 13.83 9.54
C VAL A 861 -5.34 12.39 9.22
N ILE A 862 -4.33 12.18 8.40
CA ILE A 862 -3.91 10.85 7.96
C ILE A 862 -2.73 10.30 8.77
N THR A 863 -2.09 11.15 9.58
CA THR A 863 -1.04 10.77 10.53
C THR A 863 -1.09 11.71 11.73
N LEU A 864 -1.17 11.13 12.92
CA LEU A 864 -0.88 11.80 14.19
C LEU A 864 -0.10 10.79 15.03
N GLN A 865 1.19 11.05 15.19
CA GLN A 865 2.11 10.08 15.80
C GLN A 865 3.17 10.79 16.63
N GLU A 866 3.34 10.33 17.87
CA GLU A 866 4.48 10.71 18.70
C GLU A 866 5.72 9.89 18.28
N LEU A 867 6.86 10.56 18.10
CA LEU A 867 8.14 9.97 17.71
C LEU A 867 9.02 9.75 18.95
N ASP A 868 10.07 8.95 18.81
CA ASP A 868 10.96 8.58 19.93
C ASP A 868 11.72 9.77 20.53
N ASP A 869 11.89 10.86 19.77
CA ASP A 869 12.50 12.12 20.23
C ASP A 869 11.50 13.09 20.88
N GLY A 870 10.26 12.66 21.10
CA GLY A 870 9.17 13.45 21.70
C GLY A 870 8.51 14.44 20.73
N LYS A 871 8.97 14.54 19.48
CA LYS A 871 8.26 15.33 18.45
C LYS A 871 7.02 14.59 17.98
N VAL A 872 6.09 15.34 17.42
CA VAL A 872 4.84 14.80 16.87
C VAL A 872 4.81 15.01 15.37
N LEU A 873 4.62 13.91 14.65
CA LEU A 873 4.40 13.90 13.22
C LEU A 873 2.90 14.07 12.93
N LEU A 874 2.55 15.14 12.22
CA LEU A 874 1.19 15.44 11.78
C LEU A 874 1.14 15.48 10.25
N ARG A 875 0.15 14.83 9.65
CA ARG A 875 -0.18 14.97 8.23
C ARG A 875 -1.64 15.33 8.02
N LEU A 876 -1.86 16.38 7.25
CA LEU A 876 -3.18 16.86 6.83
C LEU A 876 -3.31 16.67 5.33
N ALA A 877 -4.39 16.01 4.90
CA ALA A 877 -4.66 15.74 3.50
C ALA A 877 -5.94 16.44 3.05
N HIS A 878 -5.86 17.18 1.95
CA HIS A 878 -7.03 17.62 1.21
C HIS A 878 -7.59 16.45 0.38
N LEU A 879 -8.88 16.18 0.53
CA LEU A 879 -9.51 14.96 -0.01
C LEU A 879 -10.02 15.08 -1.44
N TYR A 880 -10.26 16.31 -1.92
CA TYR A 880 -10.86 16.57 -3.22
C TYR A 880 -9.82 17.04 -4.25
N GLU A 881 -10.02 16.62 -5.51
CA GLU A 881 -9.33 17.13 -6.69
C GLU A 881 -9.85 18.53 -7.06
N ILE A 882 -9.06 19.26 -7.84
CA ILE A 882 -9.52 20.53 -8.41
C ILE A 882 -10.76 20.31 -9.30
N GLY A 883 -11.82 21.08 -9.04
CA GLY A 883 -13.08 20.98 -9.78
C GLY A 883 -13.91 19.72 -9.55
N GLU A 884 -13.55 18.87 -8.57
CA GLU A 884 -14.32 17.64 -8.25
C GLU A 884 -15.66 17.95 -7.57
N ASP A 885 -15.70 18.95 -6.70
CA ASP A 885 -16.88 19.42 -5.97
C ASP A 885 -16.88 20.95 -5.93
N LYS A 886 -18.05 21.56 -6.15
CA LYS A 886 -18.19 23.02 -6.26
C LYS A 886 -17.83 23.78 -4.96
N ASP A 887 -18.05 23.17 -3.81
CA ASP A 887 -17.92 23.81 -2.49
C ASP A 887 -16.68 23.31 -1.74
N LEU A 888 -16.25 22.07 -2.00
CA LEU A 888 -15.19 21.38 -1.26
C LEU A 888 -13.86 21.31 -2.01
N SER A 889 -13.83 21.52 -3.33
CA SER A 889 -12.58 21.62 -4.11
C SER A 889 -11.97 23.01 -4.09
N VAL A 890 -11.84 23.60 -2.89
CA VAL A 890 -11.35 24.97 -2.67
C VAL A 890 -10.27 24.99 -1.59
N MET A 891 -9.43 26.04 -1.60
CA MET A 891 -8.44 26.27 -0.53
C MET A 891 -9.13 26.29 0.84
N THR A 892 -8.59 25.51 1.79
CA THR A 892 -9.14 25.38 3.14
C THR A 892 -8.07 25.64 4.19
N SER A 893 -8.46 25.70 5.48
CA SER A 893 -7.55 26.02 6.57
C SER A 893 -7.83 25.20 7.83
N VAL A 894 -6.75 24.76 8.49
CA VAL A 894 -6.79 24.04 9.77
C VAL A 894 -6.10 24.87 10.86
N GLU A 895 -6.79 25.06 11.97
CA GLU A 895 -6.29 25.83 13.13
C GLU A 895 -5.59 24.88 14.12
N LEU A 896 -4.25 24.85 14.13
CA LEU A 896 -3.51 23.89 14.97
C LEU A 896 -3.74 24.10 16.47
N LYS A 897 -4.01 25.34 16.91
CA LYS A 897 -4.34 25.63 18.32
C LYS A 897 -5.64 24.95 18.78
N LYS A 898 -6.62 24.84 17.88
CA LYS A 898 -7.89 24.14 18.15
C LYS A 898 -7.78 22.63 17.95
N LEU A 899 -6.86 22.19 17.09
CA LEU A 899 -6.53 20.77 16.90
C LEU A 899 -5.77 20.17 18.10
N PHE A 900 -5.05 20.99 18.86
CA PHE A 900 -4.32 20.55 20.06
C PHE A 900 -4.66 21.44 21.27
N PRO A 901 -5.90 21.39 21.76
CA PRO A 901 -6.30 22.17 22.93
C PRO A 901 -5.44 21.77 24.14
N GLY A 902 -5.06 22.73 24.96
CA GLY A 902 -4.28 22.49 26.18
C GLY A 902 -2.79 22.14 25.97
N LYS A 903 -2.32 21.92 24.73
CA LYS A 903 -0.88 21.73 24.45
C LYS A 903 -0.25 23.01 23.90
N LYS A 904 0.84 23.47 24.51
CA LYS A 904 1.60 24.64 24.02
C LYS A 904 2.47 24.23 22.83
N ILE A 905 2.05 24.60 21.62
CA ILE A 905 2.85 24.40 20.40
C ILE A 905 4.08 25.32 20.46
N GLY A 906 5.28 24.74 20.52
CA GLY A 906 6.55 25.45 20.58
C GLY A 906 7.09 25.75 19.18
N LYS A 907 7.29 24.71 18.36
CA LYS A 907 7.81 24.84 16.99
C LYS A 907 7.02 23.96 16.03
N VAL A 908 6.71 24.48 14.86
CA VAL A 908 6.12 23.72 13.74
C VAL A 908 7.08 23.79 12.58
N VAL A 909 7.55 22.65 12.09
CA VAL A 909 8.45 22.54 10.93
C VAL A 909 7.75 21.75 9.85
N GLU A 910 7.53 22.38 8.69
CA GLU A 910 7.03 21.69 7.52
C GLU A 910 8.14 20.88 6.83
N THR A 911 7.84 19.62 6.52
CA THR A 911 8.81 18.66 5.99
C THR A 911 8.34 18.06 4.66
N SER A 912 9.22 17.30 4.00
CA SER A 912 8.84 16.40 2.91
C SER A 912 7.76 15.41 3.36
N LEU A 913 7.08 14.74 2.42
CA LEU A 913 6.03 13.78 2.75
C LEU A 913 6.50 12.66 3.71
N SER A 914 7.74 12.21 3.54
CA SER A 914 8.37 11.17 4.38
C SER A 914 9.08 11.72 5.63
N ALA A 915 8.95 13.02 5.90
CA ALA A 915 9.48 13.73 7.06
C ALA A 915 11.01 13.64 7.29
N ASN A 916 11.79 13.37 6.24
CA ASN A 916 13.25 13.23 6.32
C ASN A 916 14.05 14.51 5.98
N GLN A 917 13.39 15.55 5.47
CA GLN A 917 13.99 16.84 5.15
C GLN A 917 12.97 17.98 5.27
N GLU A 918 13.45 19.21 5.52
CA GLU A 918 12.58 20.40 5.53
C GLU A 918 12.02 20.69 4.13
N ARG A 919 10.73 21.05 4.06
CA ARG A 919 10.03 21.26 2.78
C ARG A 919 10.70 22.30 1.90
N LYS A 920 11.10 23.43 2.50
CA LYS A 920 11.75 24.54 1.80
C LYS A 920 13.09 24.14 1.19
N GLU A 921 13.85 23.28 1.87
CA GLU A 921 15.16 22.82 1.36
C GLU A 921 15.00 21.76 0.27
N MET A 922 13.97 20.93 0.36
CA MET A 922 13.59 20.00 -0.72
C MET A 922 13.26 20.75 -2.02
N GLU A 923 12.37 21.73 -1.96
CA GLU A 923 11.92 22.48 -3.14
C GLU A 923 13.06 23.24 -3.82
N LYS A 924 14.04 23.75 -3.06
CA LYS A 924 15.24 24.40 -3.62
C LYS A 924 16.16 23.43 -4.37
N LYS A 925 16.22 22.17 -3.95
CA LYS A 925 17.13 21.16 -4.50
C LYS A 925 16.52 20.36 -5.64
N ARG A 926 15.19 20.34 -5.75
CA ARG A 926 14.45 19.58 -6.76
C ARG A 926 14.92 19.94 -8.17
N LEU A 927 15.22 18.92 -8.97
CA LEU A 927 15.59 19.12 -10.37
C LEU A 927 14.40 19.62 -11.21
N VAL A 928 14.66 20.62 -12.06
CA VAL A 928 13.68 21.19 -12.99
C VAL A 928 13.94 20.67 -14.41
N TRP A 929 12.94 20.06 -15.03
CA TRP A 929 13.04 19.43 -16.34
C TRP A 929 12.31 20.23 -17.41
N LYS A 930 12.89 20.31 -18.62
CA LYS A 930 12.21 20.88 -19.79
C LYS A 930 11.26 19.84 -20.37
N VAL A 931 10.01 20.25 -20.59
CA VAL A 931 8.94 19.37 -21.09
C VAL A 931 8.52 19.82 -22.48
N GLU A 932 8.48 18.89 -23.43
CA GLU A 932 7.98 19.11 -24.78
C GLU A 932 6.53 19.63 -24.74
N GLY A 933 6.22 20.64 -25.56
CA GLY A 933 4.87 21.18 -25.67
C GLY A 933 4.39 22.03 -24.48
N SER A 934 5.26 22.37 -23.52
CA SER A 934 4.89 23.25 -22.40
C SER A 934 4.68 24.71 -22.85
N ALA A 935 3.42 25.14 -22.97
CA ALA A 935 3.05 26.55 -22.94
C ALA A 935 3.21 27.11 -21.50
N LYS A 936 3.26 28.43 -21.33
CA LYS A 936 3.48 29.13 -20.04
C LYS A 936 2.83 28.39 -18.86
N GLN A 937 3.66 27.92 -17.92
CA GLN A 937 3.21 27.24 -16.70
C GLN A 937 2.14 28.06 -15.99
N GLU A 938 0.91 27.53 -15.93
CA GLU A 938 -0.09 28.07 -15.01
C GLU A 938 0.42 27.86 -13.59
N THR A 939 0.41 28.94 -12.80
CA THR A 939 0.77 28.87 -11.39
C THR A 939 -0.25 28.02 -10.63
N VAL A 940 0.15 26.80 -10.29
CA VAL A 940 -0.65 25.88 -9.46
C VAL A 940 -0.77 26.46 -8.06
N ALA A 941 -1.99 26.62 -7.56
CA ALA A 941 -2.25 27.11 -6.21
C ALA A 941 -1.77 26.08 -5.17
N ARG A 942 -0.97 26.53 -4.20
CA ARG A 942 -0.43 25.74 -3.10
C ARG A 942 -0.69 26.42 -1.76
N GLY A 943 -0.79 25.66 -0.68
CA GLY A 943 -0.91 26.21 0.67
C GLY A 943 0.30 27.07 1.07
N GLY A 944 0.06 28.24 1.68
CA GLY A 944 1.14 29.13 2.12
C GLY A 944 1.93 28.60 3.35
N PRO A 945 3.09 29.21 3.67
CA PRO A 945 3.85 28.89 4.87
C PRO A 945 3.02 29.12 6.14
N VAL A 946 3.24 28.30 7.16
CA VAL A 946 2.53 28.41 8.44
C VAL A 946 3.05 29.63 9.22
N ASP A 947 2.16 30.57 9.52
CA ASP A 947 2.45 31.70 10.41
C ASP A 947 2.66 31.18 11.85
N PRO A 948 3.83 31.40 12.48
CA PRO A 948 4.15 30.84 13.78
C PRO A 948 3.32 31.43 14.94
N ALA A 949 2.70 32.60 14.77
CA ALA A 949 1.82 33.21 15.76
C ALA A 949 0.37 32.75 15.60
N LYS A 950 -0.11 32.61 14.36
CA LYS A 950 -1.48 32.18 14.06
C LYS A 950 -1.64 30.67 14.14
N LEU A 951 -0.63 29.90 13.71
CA LEU A 951 -0.62 28.44 13.64
C LEU A 951 -1.80 27.88 12.82
N VAL A 952 -2.00 28.46 11.63
CA VAL A 952 -3.02 28.05 10.66
C VAL A 952 -2.35 27.43 9.45
N VAL A 953 -2.78 26.22 9.08
CA VAL A 953 -2.28 25.48 7.91
C VAL A 953 -3.29 25.62 6.77
N GLN A 954 -2.85 26.15 5.64
CA GLN A 954 -3.66 26.18 4.40
C GLN A 954 -3.41 24.93 3.56
N LEU A 955 -4.45 24.40 2.93
CA LEU A 955 -4.39 23.23 2.05
C LEU A 955 -5.16 23.50 0.76
N ALA A 956 -4.49 23.37 -0.37
CA ALA A 956 -5.11 23.37 -1.69
C ALA A 956 -5.61 21.95 -2.06
N PRO A 957 -6.48 21.83 -3.09
CA PRO A 957 -6.94 20.53 -3.58
C PRO A 957 -5.80 19.52 -3.82
N MET A 958 -6.01 18.29 -3.40
CA MET A 958 -5.04 17.17 -3.39
C MET A 958 -3.74 17.35 -2.60
N GLU A 959 -3.51 18.47 -1.91
CA GLU A 959 -2.32 18.62 -1.09
C GLU A 959 -2.30 17.68 0.12
N ILE A 960 -1.10 17.18 0.44
CA ILE A 960 -0.79 16.60 1.75
C ILE A 960 0.37 17.41 2.33
N ARG A 961 0.17 17.99 3.51
CA ARG A 961 1.22 18.73 4.22
C ARG A 961 1.64 17.98 5.46
N THR A 962 2.97 17.86 5.64
CA THR A 962 3.60 17.08 6.70
C THR A 962 4.34 18.01 7.64
N PHE A 963 4.13 17.85 8.94
CA PHE A 963 4.71 18.70 9.97
C PHE A 963 5.35 17.86 11.08
N ALA A 964 6.55 18.26 11.48
CA ALA A 964 7.12 17.88 12.77
C ALA A 964 6.83 18.99 13.77
N ILE A 965 6.10 18.66 14.84
CA ILE A 965 5.64 19.59 15.86
C ILE A 965 6.38 19.29 17.17
N ASP A 966 6.97 20.33 17.75
CA ASP A 966 7.54 20.32 19.09
C ASP A 966 6.55 21.01 20.02
N PHE A 967 6.01 20.26 20.99
CA PHE A 967 5.19 20.81 22.05
C PHE A 967 6.12 21.26 23.18
N GLY A 968 6.10 22.56 23.50
CA GLY A 968 6.95 23.09 24.57
C GLY A 968 6.65 22.37 25.88
N HIS A 969 7.69 22.02 26.65
CA HIS A 969 7.57 21.37 27.96
C HIS A 969 6.73 22.24 28.92
N THR A 970 5.42 22.07 28.89
CA THR A 970 4.58 22.26 30.05
C THR A 970 4.69 20.96 30.84
N SER A 971 5.32 21.04 32.01
CA SER A 971 5.20 20.04 33.07
C SER A 971 3.80 19.41 33.04
N HIS A 972 3.72 18.08 33.08
CA HIS A 972 2.51 17.24 33.14
C HIS A 972 1.40 17.80 34.04
N HIS A 973 0.71 18.87 33.68
CA HIS A 973 -0.32 19.49 34.50
C HIS A 973 -1.25 20.34 33.64
N VAL A 974 -2.52 20.28 34.04
CA VAL A 974 -3.67 21.08 33.60
C VAL A 974 -4.49 20.50 32.45
N PHE A 975 -5.19 19.39 32.74
CA PHE A 975 -6.60 19.29 32.36
C PHE A 975 -7.43 19.80 33.55
N ASP A 976 -7.72 21.10 33.57
CA ASP A 976 -8.81 21.67 34.39
C ASP A 976 -9.93 22.08 33.42
N VAL A 977 -10.98 21.26 33.34
CA VAL A 977 -12.34 21.66 32.96
C VAL A 977 -13.30 20.99 33.91
#